data_AF-A0A2J8XLR1-F1
#
_entry.id   AF-A0A2J8XLR1-F1
#
_cell.length_a   1.000
_cell.length_b   1.000
_cell.length_c   1.000
_cell.angle_alpha   90.00
_cell.angle_beta   90.00
_cell.angle_gamma   90.00
#
_symmetry.space_group_name_H-M   'P 1'
#
loop_
_entity.id
_entity.type
_entity.pdbx_description
1 polymer ?
#
loop_
_entity_poly.entity_id
_entity_poly.type
_entity_poly.pdbx_seq_one_letter_code
_entity_poly.pdbx_strand_id
1 'polypeptide(L)'
;MARQKMSEIFPLTEELWLEWLHDEISMAQDGLDREHVYDLFEKAVKDYICPNIWLEYGQYSVGGIGQKGGLEKVRSVFERALSSVGLHMSKGLALWEAYREFESAIVEAARLEKVHSLFRRQLAIPLYDMEATFAEYEEWSEDPIPESVIQNYNKALQQLEKYKPYEEALLQAEAPRLAEYQAYIDFEMKIGDPARIQLIFERALVENCLVPDLWIRYSQYLDRQLKVKDLVLSVHNRAIRNCPWTVALWSRYLLAMERHGVDHQVISVTFEKALNAGFIQATDYVEIWQAYLDYLRRRVDFKQDSSKELEELRAAFTRALEYLKQEVEERFNESGDPSCVIMQNWARIEARLCNNMQKARELWDSIMTRGNAKYANMWLEYYNLERAHGDTQHCRKALHRAVQCTSDYPEHVCEVLLTMERTEGSLEDWDIAVQKTETRLARVNEQRMKAAEKEAALVQQEEEKAEQRKRARAEKKALKKKKKIRGPEKRGADEDDEKEWGDDEEEQPSKRRRVENSIPAAGETQNVEVAPGPAGKCAAVDVEPPSKQKEKAASLKRDMPKVLHDSSKDSITVFVSNLPYSMQEPDAKLRPLFEACGEVVQIRPIFSNRGDFRGYCYVEFKEEKSALQALEMDRKSVEGRPMFVSPCVDKSKNPDFKVFRYSTSLEKHKLFISGLPFSCTKEELEEICKAHGTVKDLRLVTNRAGKPK
;
A
#
# COMPACT_ATOMS: atom_id res chain seq x y z
N MET A 1 38.16 6.99 12.87
CA MET A 1 37.15 6.80 13.93
C MET A 1 35.73 7.32 13.61
N ALA A 2 35.54 8.56 13.14
CA ALA A 2 34.18 9.09 12.90
C ALA A 2 33.42 8.35 11.76
N ARG A 3 34.01 8.28 10.55
CA ARG A 3 33.45 7.50 9.42
C ARG A 3 33.19 6.03 9.78
N GLN A 4 34.07 5.43 10.59
CA GLN A 4 33.88 4.07 11.11
C GLN A 4 32.56 3.91 11.89
N LYS A 5 32.31 4.74 12.91
CA LYS A 5 31.04 4.71 13.65
C LYS A 5 29.82 4.99 12.77
N MET A 6 29.97 5.86 11.77
CA MET A 6 28.90 6.13 10.79
C MET A 6 28.57 4.86 9.97
N SER A 7 29.59 4.17 9.42
CA SER A 7 29.43 2.94 8.63
C SER A 7 28.89 1.73 9.43
N GLU A 8 29.00 1.76 10.75
CA GLU A 8 28.45 0.73 11.65
C GLU A 8 26.93 0.89 11.84
N ILE A 9 26.41 2.11 11.70
CA ILE A 9 24.99 2.44 11.80
C ILE A 9 24.33 2.44 10.41
N PHE A 10 24.89 3.21 9.48
CA PHE A 10 24.32 3.47 8.15
C PHE A 10 25.12 2.74 7.05
N PRO A 11 24.47 2.32 5.95
CA PRO A 11 25.16 2.07 4.69
C PRO A 11 25.69 3.39 4.12
N LEU A 12 26.94 3.43 3.65
CA LEU A 12 27.51 4.61 2.98
C LEU A 12 27.37 4.49 1.45
N THR A 13 27.29 5.62 0.75
CA THR A 13 27.22 5.67 -0.72
C THR A 13 28.58 5.36 -1.36
N GLU A 14 28.63 5.20 -2.68
CA GLU A 14 29.88 4.92 -3.41
C GLU A 14 30.92 6.04 -3.18
N GLU A 15 30.47 7.29 -3.16
CA GLU A 15 31.29 8.49 -2.96
C GLU A 15 31.86 8.57 -1.53
N LEU A 16 31.02 8.34 -0.51
CA LEU A 16 31.43 8.38 0.91
C LEU A 16 32.40 7.26 1.27
N TRP A 17 32.30 6.10 0.59
CA TRP A 17 33.30 5.04 0.70
C TRP A 17 34.59 5.41 -0.04
N LEU A 18 34.53 5.94 -1.26
CA LEU A 18 35.72 6.35 -2.03
C LEU A 18 36.51 7.47 -1.33
N GLU A 19 35.85 8.50 -0.78
CA GLU A 19 36.51 9.52 0.05
C GLU A 19 37.32 8.90 1.20
N TRP A 20 36.75 7.90 1.88
CA TRP A 20 37.43 7.24 2.98
C TRP A 20 38.59 6.36 2.49
N LEU A 21 38.36 5.60 1.42
CA LEU A 21 39.38 4.75 0.82
C LEU A 21 40.58 5.57 0.34
N HIS A 22 40.36 6.70 -0.36
CA HIS A 22 41.44 7.59 -0.82
C HIS A 22 42.24 8.18 0.35
N ASP A 23 41.58 8.64 1.43
CA ASP A 23 42.27 9.15 2.61
C ASP A 23 43.20 8.09 3.22
N GLU A 24 42.70 6.87 3.47
CA GLU A 24 43.50 5.80 4.10
C GLU A 24 44.59 5.27 3.13
N ILE A 25 44.31 5.18 1.81
CA ILE A 25 45.31 4.89 0.77
C ILE A 25 46.44 5.92 0.77
N SER A 26 46.12 7.20 0.96
CA SER A 26 47.12 8.29 0.99
C SER A 26 47.99 8.30 2.25
N MET A 27 47.50 7.71 3.35
CA MET A 27 48.22 7.61 4.63
C MET A 27 49.01 6.29 4.79
N ALA A 28 48.60 5.23 4.08
CA ALA A 28 49.21 3.90 4.15
C ALA A 28 50.69 3.92 3.73
N GLN A 29 51.58 3.55 4.67
CA GLN A 29 53.04 3.62 4.49
C GLN A 29 53.70 2.24 4.52
N ASP A 30 53.08 1.22 5.10
CA ASP A 30 53.65 -0.13 5.18
C ASP A 30 52.73 -1.25 4.64
N GLY A 31 53.19 -2.50 4.79
CA GLY A 31 52.46 -3.69 4.32
C GLY A 31 51.30 -4.13 5.22
N LEU A 32 51.23 -3.65 6.46
CA LEU A 32 50.13 -3.89 7.40
C LEU A 32 49.00 -2.90 7.15
N ASP A 33 49.31 -1.62 6.90
CA ASP A 33 48.36 -0.61 6.43
C ASP A 33 47.62 -1.09 5.16
N ARG A 34 48.36 -1.73 4.24
CA ARG A 34 47.80 -2.31 3.00
C ARG A 34 46.75 -3.39 3.26
N GLU A 35 46.95 -4.25 4.25
CA GLU A 35 45.93 -5.25 4.63
C GLU A 35 44.74 -4.57 5.35
N HIS A 36 44.97 -3.55 6.18
CA HIS A 36 43.87 -2.75 6.76
C HIS A 36 43.03 -2.03 5.68
N VAL A 37 43.67 -1.50 4.64
CA VAL A 37 42.97 -0.93 3.47
C VAL A 37 42.22 -2.00 2.69
N TYR A 38 42.76 -3.22 2.55
CA TYR A 38 42.02 -4.33 1.96
C TYR A 38 40.79 -4.72 2.80
N ASP A 39 40.88 -4.76 4.13
CA ASP A 39 39.73 -4.99 5.02
C ASP A 39 38.67 -3.87 4.91
N LEU A 40 39.10 -2.62 4.68
CA LEU A 40 38.21 -1.50 4.42
C LEU A 40 37.47 -1.64 3.09
N PHE A 41 38.16 -2.04 2.02
CA PHE A 41 37.53 -2.41 0.74
C PHE A 41 36.53 -3.56 0.91
N GLU A 42 36.89 -4.62 1.65
CA GLU A 42 35.98 -5.74 1.96
C GLU A 42 34.76 -5.29 2.77
N LYS A 43 34.81 -4.17 3.50
CA LYS A 43 33.64 -3.56 4.15
C LYS A 43 32.81 -2.72 3.15
N ALA A 44 33.48 -1.92 2.32
CA ALA A 44 32.83 -1.00 1.37
C ALA A 44 31.94 -1.74 0.34
N VAL A 45 32.42 -2.85 -0.24
CA VAL A 45 31.70 -3.61 -1.27
C VAL A 45 30.45 -4.37 -0.77
N LYS A 46 30.05 -4.19 0.49
CA LYS A 46 28.89 -4.87 1.12
C LYS A 46 27.64 -4.02 1.24
N ASP A 47 27.73 -2.69 1.13
CA ASP A 47 26.56 -1.80 1.27
C ASP A 47 25.71 -1.79 -0.01
N TYR A 48 26.32 -1.48 -1.15
CA TYR A 48 25.68 -1.36 -2.47
C TYR A 48 26.57 -1.91 -3.59
N ILE A 49 25.98 -2.07 -4.78
CA ILE A 49 26.72 -2.39 -6.01
C ILE A 49 27.55 -1.17 -6.44
N CYS A 50 28.87 -1.34 -6.51
CA CYS A 50 29.83 -0.22 -6.58
C CYS A 50 30.98 -0.47 -7.59
N PRO A 51 30.75 -0.25 -8.90
CA PRO A 51 31.76 -0.45 -9.94
C PRO A 51 33.03 0.38 -9.76
N ASN A 52 32.94 1.59 -9.22
CA ASN A 52 34.10 2.48 -9.04
C ASN A 52 34.98 2.01 -7.88
N ILE A 53 34.37 1.54 -6.77
CA ILE A 53 35.12 0.92 -5.65
C ILE A 53 35.80 -0.36 -6.10
N TRP A 54 35.18 -1.16 -6.98
CA TRP A 54 35.82 -2.34 -7.56
C TRP A 54 37.00 -2.00 -8.47
N LEU A 55 36.93 -0.91 -9.25
CA LEU A 55 38.07 -0.41 -10.04
C LEU A 55 39.22 0.02 -9.13
N GLU A 56 38.93 0.86 -8.15
CA GLU A 56 39.92 1.38 -7.20
C GLU A 56 40.56 0.24 -6.39
N TYR A 57 39.78 -0.77 -5.99
CA TYR A 57 40.31 -1.96 -5.30
C TYR A 57 41.24 -2.77 -6.23
N GLY A 58 40.85 -2.95 -7.49
CA GLY A 58 41.66 -3.59 -8.51
C GLY A 58 43.00 -2.87 -8.67
N GLN A 59 42.96 -1.58 -8.99
CA GLN A 59 44.14 -0.72 -9.20
C GLN A 59 45.03 -0.65 -7.94
N TYR A 60 44.47 -0.41 -6.75
CA TYR A 60 45.25 -0.39 -5.52
C TYR A 60 45.94 -1.73 -5.24
N SER A 61 45.29 -2.86 -5.56
CA SER A 61 45.87 -4.20 -5.37
C SER A 61 47.06 -4.49 -6.31
N VAL A 62 47.16 -3.84 -7.48
CA VAL A 62 48.33 -3.93 -8.39
C VAL A 62 49.62 -3.53 -7.66
N GLY A 63 49.56 -2.55 -6.75
CA GLY A 63 50.70 -2.17 -5.90
C GLY A 63 51.22 -3.28 -4.98
N GLY A 64 50.46 -4.38 -4.80
CA GLY A 64 50.84 -5.55 -4.00
C GLY A 64 51.53 -6.68 -4.77
N ILE A 65 51.67 -6.63 -6.11
CA ILE A 65 52.15 -7.78 -6.93
C ILE A 65 53.51 -8.32 -6.51
N GLY A 66 54.43 -7.45 -6.04
CA GLY A 66 55.76 -7.84 -5.56
C GLY A 66 55.75 -8.63 -4.23
N GLN A 67 54.61 -8.71 -3.55
CA GLN A 67 54.43 -9.48 -2.31
C GLN A 67 53.99 -10.92 -2.62
N LYS A 68 54.31 -11.86 -1.72
CA LYS A 68 54.01 -13.29 -1.91
C LYS A 68 52.50 -13.53 -1.94
N GLY A 69 51.95 -13.86 -3.11
CA GLY A 69 50.52 -14.06 -3.35
C GLY A 69 49.79 -12.83 -3.90
N GLY A 70 50.50 -11.74 -4.19
CA GLY A 70 49.92 -10.49 -4.70
C GLY A 70 49.21 -10.68 -6.04
N LEU A 71 49.81 -11.43 -6.98
CA LEU A 71 49.24 -11.70 -8.30
C LEU A 71 47.89 -12.43 -8.21
N GLU A 72 47.76 -13.39 -7.30
CA GLU A 72 46.53 -14.12 -7.01
C GLU A 72 45.49 -13.22 -6.33
N LYS A 73 45.90 -12.31 -5.44
CA LYS A 73 45.01 -11.31 -4.80
C LYS A 73 44.39 -10.36 -5.83
N VAL A 74 45.17 -9.80 -6.77
CA VAL A 74 44.64 -8.91 -7.83
C VAL A 74 43.60 -9.64 -8.69
N ARG A 75 43.92 -10.84 -9.15
CA ARG A 75 42.99 -11.70 -9.92
C ARG A 75 41.71 -12.02 -9.13
N SER A 76 41.84 -12.27 -7.83
CA SER A 76 40.69 -12.50 -6.93
C SER A 76 39.82 -11.26 -6.73
N VAL A 77 40.40 -10.05 -6.77
CA VAL A 77 39.63 -8.79 -6.76
C VAL A 77 38.87 -8.63 -8.08
N PHE A 78 39.55 -8.73 -9.24
CA PHE A 78 38.89 -8.55 -10.54
C PHE A 78 37.84 -9.63 -10.86
N GLU A 79 38.08 -10.91 -10.59
CA GLU A 79 37.06 -11.95 -10.84
C GLU A 79 35.83 -11.76 -9.93
N ARG A 80 35.98 -11.26 -8.70
CA ARG A 80 34.84 -10.87 -7.85
C ARG A 80 34.12 -9.64 -8.38
N ALA A 81 34.85 -8.61 -8.80
CA ALA A 81 34.28 -7.45 -9.46
C ALA A 81 33.44 -7.86 -10.68
N LEU A 82 33.99 -8.68 -11.58
CA LEU A 82 33.27 -9.19 -12.74
C LEU A 82 32.06 -10.05 -12.35
N SER A 83 32.13 -10.83 -11.27
CA SER A 83 30.97 -11.59 -10.76
C SER A 83 29.83 -10.71 -10.20
N SER A 84 30.15 -9.48 -9.76
CA SER A 84 29.21 -8.52 -9.17
C SER A 84 28.66 -7.51 -10.19
N VAL A 85 29.53 -6.96 -11.05
CA VAL A 85 29.25 -5.82 -11.94
C VAL A 85 29.70 -6.02 -13.39
N GLY A 86 30.33 -7.16 -13.73
CA GLY A 86 30.79 -7.45 -15.10
C GLY A 86 29.68 -7.60 -16.14
N LEU A 87 28.42 -7.68 -15.70
CA LEU A 87 27.21 -7.67 -16.54
C LEU A 87 26.55 -6.27 -16.65
N HIS A 88 27.10 -5.24 -16.00
CA HIS A 88 26.51 -3.90 -15.92
C HIS A 88 26.69 -3.11 -17.23
N MET A 89 25.68 -3.10 -18.10
CA MET A 89 25.61 -2.43 -19.41
C MET A 89 26.58 -1.25 -19.64
N SER A 90 26.53 -0.21 -18.80
CA SER A 90 27.30 1.04 -18.94
C SER A 90 28.49 1.26 -17.97
N LYS A 91 28.79 0.30 -17.08
CA LYS A 91 29.89 0.41 -16.09
C LYS A 91 30.76 -0.84 -15.97
N GLY A 92 30.32 -1.99 -16.50
CA GLY A 92 31.08 -3.24 -16.48
C GLY A 92 32.26 -3.24 -17.46
N LEU A 93 32.15 -2.50 -18.57
CA LEU A 93 33.17 -2.38 -19.62
C LEU A 93 34.54 -2.00 -19.05
N ALA A 94 34.60 -0.91 -18.26
CA ALA A 94 35.82 -0.42 -17.62
C ALA A 94 36.52 -1.46 -16.71
N LEU A 95 35.76 -2.37 -16.09
CA LEU A 95 36.32 -3.45 -15.28
C LEU A 95 36.85 -4.62 -16.09
N TRP A 96 36.29 -4.88 -17.27
CA TRP A 96 36.90 -5.79 -18.23
C TRP A 96 38.18 -5.18 -18.79
N GLU A 97 38.17 -3.89 -19.16
CA GLU A 97 39.33 -3.14 -19.67
C GLU A 97 40.47 -3.13 -18.66
N ALA A 98 40.26 -2.65 -17.44
CA ALA A 98 41.29 -2.61 -16.40
C ALA A 98 41.89 -4.02 -16.09
N TYR A 99 41.11 -5.10 -16.22
CA TYR A 99 41.60 -6.46 -16.05
C TYR A 99 42.35 -6.99 -17.29
N ARG A 100 41.94 -6.61 -18.52
CA ARG A 100 42.72 -6.88 -19.75
C ARG A 100 44.05 -6.15 -19.73
N GLU A 101 44.07 -4.87 -19.35
CA GLU A 101 45.28 -4.06 -19.17
C GLU A 101 46.23 -4.68 -18.14
N PHE A 102 45.71 -5.05 -16.96
CA PHE A 102 46.48 -5.72 -15.92
C PHE A 102 47.12 -7.03 -16.39
N GLU A 103 46.36 -7.95 -17.01
CA GLU A 103 46.95 -9.22 -17.48
C GLU A 103 47.95 -8.97 -18.62
N SER A 104 47.69 -8.00 -19.51
CA SER A 104 48.58 -7.60 -20.61
C SER A 104 49.90 -7.00 -20.13
N ALA A 105 49.88 -6.21 -19.06
CA ALA A 105 51.06 -5.60 -18.45
C ALA A 105 52.03 -6.62 -17.81
N ILE A 106 51.60 -7.88 -17.61
CA ILE A 106 52.38 -8.94 -16.95
C ILE A 106 52.52 -10.18 -17.87
N VAL A 107 52.50 -9.99 -19.19
CA VAL A 107 52.64 -11.08 -20.18
C VAL A 107 54.08 -11.59 -20.27
N GLU A 108 54.31 -12.71 -19.61
CA GLU A 108 55.18 -13.77 -20.13
C GLU A 108 54.39 -14.62 -21.13
N ALA A 109 55.03 -15.21 -22.14
CA ALA A 109 54.36 -15.86 -23.28
C ALA A 109 53.28 -16.90 -22.91
N ALA A 110 53.40 -17.58 -21.76
CA ALA A 110 52.40 -18.52 -21.25
C ALA A 110 51.07 -17.88 -20.79
N ARG A 111 50.95 -16.55 -20.79
CA ARG A 111 49.81 -15.80 -20.24
C ARG A 111 48.92 -15.16 -21.32
N LEU A 112 49.29 -15.20 -22.60
CA LEU A 112 48.52 -14.60 -23.69
C LEU A 112 47.07 -15.13 -23.75
N GLU A 113 46.89 -16.45 -23.55
CA GLU A 113 45.58 -17.11 -23.51
C GLU A 113 44.68 -16.61 -22.36
N LYS A 114 45.24 -16.02 -21.30
CA LYS A 114 44.44 -15.36 -20.24
C LYS A 114 43.77 -14.09 -20.78
N VAL A 115 44.47 -13.31 -21.61
CA VAL A 115 43.94 -12.11 -22.26
C VAL A 115 42.90 -12.49 -23.32
N HIS A 116 43.19 -13.47 -24.19
CA HIS A 116 42.16 -14.00 -25.10
C HIS A 116 40.94 -14.53 -24.32
N SER A 117 41.11 -15.20 -23.17
CA SER A 117 40.00 -15.67 -22.34
C SER A 117 39.13 -14.53 -21.82
N LEU A 118 39.71 -13.39 -21.43
CA LEU A 118 38.96 -12.20 -21.01
C LEU A 118 38.15 -11.61 -22.18
N PHE A 119 38.76 -11.40 -23.35
CA PHE A 119 38.05 -10.95 -24.56
C PHE A 119 36.89 -11.89 -24.93
N ARG A 120 37.15 -13.20 -25.03
CA ARG A 120 36.13 -14.21 -25.38
C ARG A 120 34.99 -14.30 -24.36
N ARG A 121 35.25 -13.99 -23.08
CA ARG A 121 34.21 -13.89 -22.02
C ARG A 121 33.39 -12.61 -22.16
N GLN A 122 34.05 -11.47 -22.34
CA GLN A 122 33.40 -10.15 -22.45
C GLN A 122 32.51 -10.06 -23.69
N LEU A 123 33.00 -10.50 -24.86
CA LEU A 123 32.25 -10.46 -26.12
C LEU A 123 30.99 -11.34 -26.11
N ALA A 124 30.83 -12.25 -25.15
CA ALA A 124 29.62 -13.04 -24.95
C ALA A 124 28.57 -12.35 -24.05
N ILE A 125 28.82 -11.12 -23.59
CA ILE A 125 27.96 -10.36 -22.68
C ILE A 125 27.46 -9.08 -23.39
N PRO A 126 26.16 -8.74 -23.33
CA PRO A 126 25.69 -7.46 -23.82
C PRO A 126 26.18 -6.33 -22.91
N LEU A 127 27.04 -5.47 -23.45
CA LEU A 127 27.53 -4.22 -22.86
C LEU A 127 27.46 -3.11 -23.93
N TYR A 128 27.41 -1.85 -23.51
CA TYR A 128 27.62 -0.75 -24.45
C TYR A 128 29.02 -0.83 -25.08
N ASP A 129 29.12 -0.33 -26.31
CA ASP A 129 30.35 -0.23 -27.12
C ASP A 129 31.13 -1.54 -27.32
N MET A 130 30.50 -2.69 -27.09
CA MET A 130 31.09 -4.01 -27.31
C MET A 130 31.52 -4.30 -28.76
N GLU A 131 31.01 -3.51 -29.73
CA GLU A 131 31.48 -3.53 -31.12
C GLU A 131 32.92 -3.00 -31.25
N ALA A 132 33.30 -2.01 -30.45
CA ALA A 132 34.68 -1.51 -30.38
C ALA A 132 35.61 -2.55 -29.74
N THR A 133 35.17 -3.26 -28.69
CA THR A 133 35.94 -4.38 -28.12
C THR A 133 36.11 -5.53 -29.13
N PHE A 134 35.14 -5.75 -30.03
CA PHE A 134 35.30 -6.77 -31.08
C PHE A 134 36.39 -6.36 -32.08
N ALA A 135 36.37 -5.09 -32.53
CA ALA A 135 37.41 -4.55 -33.41
C ALA A 135 38.80 -4.56 -32.76
N GLU A 136 38.89 -4.15 -31.48
CA GLU A 136 40.12 -4.26 -30.66
C GLU A 136 40.66 -5.70 -30.64
N TYR A 137 39.78 -6.69 -30.45
CA TYR A 137 40.19 -8.10 -30.42
C TYR A 137 40.59 -8.63 -31.80
N GLU A 138 39.97 -8.14 -32.87
CA GLU A 138 40.30 -8.51 -34.26
C GLU A 138 41.62 -7.88 -34.73
N GLU A 139 41.99 -6.69 -34.24
CA GLU A 139 43.30 -6.06 -34.50
C GLU A 139 44.41 -6.63 -33.59
N TRP A 140 44.10 -7.01 -32.35
CA TRP A 140 45.06 -7.53 -31.38
C TRP A 140 45.40 -9.04 -31.56
N SER A 141 44.46 -9.84 -32.07
CA SER A 141 44.64 -11.30 -32.18
C SER A 141 45.34 -11.70 -33.48
N GLU A 142 46.59 -12.19 -33.39
CA GLU A 142 47.32 -12.76 -34.54
C GLU A 142 46.59 -13.97 -35.17
N ASP A 143 45.89 -14.75 -34.35
CA ASP A 143 45.02 -15.86 -34.78
C ASP A 143 43.59 -15.37 -35.10
N PRO A 144 42.93 -15.87 -36.16
CA PRO A 144 41.54 -15.55 -36.47
C PRO A 144 40.57 -15.87 -35.32
N ILE A 145 39.63 -14.95 -35.04
CA ILE A 145 38.61 -15.13 -34.00
C ILE A 145 37.78 -16.40 -34.27
N PRO A 146 37.71 -17.37 -33.34
CA PRO A 146 36.97 -18.61 -33.56
C PRO A 146 35.47 -18.37 -33.79
N GLU A 147 34.87 -19.10 -34.74
CA GLU A 147 33.46 -18.91 -35.13
C GLU A 147 32.49 -19.04 -33.95
N SER A 148 32.80 -19.88 -32.96
CA SER A 148 32.02 -20.02 -31.72
C SER A 148 31.97 -18.75 -30.87
N VAL A 149 33.02 -17.92 -30.91
CA VAL A 149 33.08 -16.60 -30.27
C VAL A 149 32.22 -15.61 -31.06
N ILE A 150 32.36 -15.60 -32.39
CA ILE A 150 31.55 -14.76 -33.30
C ILE A 150 30.05 -15.07 -33.16
N GLN A 151 29.68 -16.35 -33.05
CA GLN A 151 28.30 -16.78 -32.81
C GLN A 151 27.76 -16.34 -31.44
N ASN A 152 28.61 -16.23 -30.41
CA ASN A 152 28.19 -15.74 -29.09
C ASN A 152 28.11 -14.21 -29.04
N TYR A 153 29.06 -13.52 -29.68
CA TYR A 153 29.04 -12.08 -29.90
C TYR A 153 27.76 -11.62 -30.63
N ASN A 154 27.39 -12.28 -31.73
CA ASN A 154 26.13 -11.98 -32.44
C ASN A 154 24.87 -12.18 -31.57
N LYS A 155 24.87 -13.13 -30.63
CA LYS A 155 23.77 -13.30 -29.66
C LYS A 155 23.78 -12.19 -28.61
N ALA A 156 24.96 -11.74 -28.18
CA ALA A 156 25.12 -10.65 -27.23
C ALA A 156 24.70 -9.29 -27.84
N LEU A 157 25.02 -9.01 -29.12
CA LEU A 157 24.46 -7.86 -29.84
C LEU A 157 22.93 -7.90 -29.92
N GLN A 158 22.34 -9.06 -30.25
CA GLN A 158 20.88 -9.24 -30.25
C GLN A 158 20.26 -9.04 -28.86
N GLN A 159 20.99 -9.37 -27.79
CA GLN A 159 20.57 -9.04 -26.43
C GLN A 159 20.70 -7.53 -26.14
N LEU A 160 21.80 -6.89 -26.54
CA LEU A 160 22.04 -5.46 -26.34
C LEU A 160 20.90 -4.63 -26.92
N GLU A 161 20.54 -4.83 -28.20
CA GLU A 161 19.43 -4.10 -28.86
C GLU A 161 18.07 -4.37 -28.18
N LYS A 162 17.90 -5.55 -27.57
CA LYS A 162 16.70 -5.94 -26.81
C LYS A 162 16.63 -5.30 -25.40
N TYR A 163 17.77 -4.95 -24.80
CA TYR A 163 17.85 -4.24 -23.51
C TYR A 163 17.88 -2.71 -23.66
N LYS A 164 18.45 -2.22 -24.77
CA LYS A 164 18.59 -0.81 -25.16
C LYS A 164 17.38 0.09 -24.86
N PRO A 165 16.11 -0.24 -25.22
CA PRO A 165 14.97 0.63 -24.90
C PRO A 165 14.69 0.79 -23.38
N TYR A 166 15.20 -0.12 -22.53
CA TYR A 166 15.12 -0.01 -21.08
C TYR A 166 16.27 0.82 -20.50
N GLU A 167 17.48 0.69 -21.04
CA GLU A 167 18.63 1.54 -20.67
C GLU A 167 18.43 3.00 -21.14
N GLU A 168 17.90 3.20 -22.35
CA GLU A 168 17.50 4.52 -22.85
C GLU A 168 16.37 5.14 -22.01
N ALA A 169 15.38 4.34 -21.59
CA ALA A 169 14.33 4.83 -20.67
C ALA A 169 14.90 5.26 -19.32
N LEU A 170 15.86 4.51 -18.75
CA LEU A 170 16.59 4.93 -17.55
C LEU A 170 17.39 6.22 -17.80
N LEU A 171 18.05 6.37 -18.96
CA LEU A 171 18.86 7.55 -19.27
C LEU A 171 18.02 8.83 -19.47
N GLN A 172 16.76 8.70 -19.91
CA GLN A 172 15.84 9.84 -20.13
C GLN A 172 15.00 10.20 -18.89
N ALA A 173 14.99 9.37 -17.85
CA ALA A 173 14.19 9.60 -16.64
C ALA A 173 14.94 10.40 -15.56
N GLU A 174 14.22 11.26 -14.83
CA GLU A 174 14.75 12.01 -13.68
C GLU A 174 14.86 11.11 -12.45
N ALA A 175 15.88 11.32 -11.60
CA ALA A 175 16.08 10.52 -10.39
C ALA A 175 15.14 10.95 -9.25
N PRO A 176 14.56 10.01 -8.46
CA PRO A 176 14.77 8.56 -8.50
C PRO A 176 13.91 7.84 -9.55
N ARG A 177 14.55 7.00 -10.38
CA ARG A 177 13.96 6.37 -11.59
C ARG A 177 13.15 5.10 -11.31
N LEU A 178 12.30 5.14 -10.28
CA LEU A 178 11.68 3.94 -9.71
C LEU A 178 10.78 3.17 -10.70
N ALA A 179 10.02 3.87 -11.54
CA ALA A 179 9.07 3.24 -12.46
C ALA A 179 9.77 2.49 -13.60
N GLU A 180 10.85 3.08 -14.11
CA GLU A 180 11.69 2.55 -15.18
C GLU A 180 12.44 1.30 -14.68
N TYR A 181 13.01 1.37 -13.46
CA TYR A 181 13.58 0.19 -12.81
C TYR A 181 12.55 -0.90 -12.55
N GLN A 182 11.33 -0.58 -12.11
CA GLN A 182 10.26 -1.59 -11.93
C GLN A 182 9.92 -2.31 -13.24
N ALA A 183 9.79 -1.56 -14.35
CA ALA A 183 9.53 -2.14 -15.67
C ALA A 183 10.69 -3.01 -16.19
N TYR A 184 11.94 -2.65 -15.89
CA TYR A 184 13.12 -3.44 -16.22
C TYR A 184 13.21 -4.71 -15.35
N ILE A 185 12.95 -4.60 -14.03
CA ILE A 185 12.88 -5.75 -13.12
C ILE A 185 11.78 -6.73 -13.59
N ASP A 186 10.60 -6.25 -13.99
CA ASP A 186 9.54 -7.10 -14.58
C ASP A 186 10.01 -7.83 -15.84
N PHE A 187 10.81 -7.17 -16.68
CA PHE A 187 11.35 -7.72 -17.92
C PHE A 187 12.43 -8.78 -17.68
N GLU A 188 13.44 -8.52 -16.86
CA GLU A 188 14.49 -9.49 -16.52
C GLU A 188 13.90 -10.67 -15.72
N MET A 189 12.94 -10.43 -14.80
CA MET A 189 12.23 -11.51 -14.12
C MET A 189 11.39 -12.39 -15.06
N LYS A 190 10.93 -11.86 -16.20
CA LYS A 190 10.27 -12.63 -17.26
C LYS A 190 11.26 -13.40 -18.15
N ILE A 191 12.50 -12.93 -18.26
CA ILE A 191 13.60 -13.64 -18.95
C ILE A 191 14.11 -14.81 -18.08
N GLY A 192 14.19 -14.60 -16.77
CA GLY A 192 14.47 -15.65 -15.79
C GLY A 192 15.94 -15.87 -15.44
N ASP A 193 16.87 -15.09 -15.99
CA ASP A 193 18.31 -15.24 -15.69
C ASP A 193 18.65 -14.77 -14.26
N PRO A 194 19.18 -15.64 -13.37
CA PRO A 194 19.41 -15.26 -11.98
C PRO A 194 20.47 -14.18 -11.76
N ALA A 195 21.49 -14.09 -12.61
CA ALA A 195 22.56 -13.10 -12.47
C ALA A 195 22.09 -11.72 -12.93
N ARG A 196 21.36 -11.65 -14.04
CA ARG A 196 20.78 -10.41 -14.55
C ARG A 196 19.64 -9.89 -13.67
N ILE A 197 18.81 -10.76 -13.10
CA ILE A 197 17.78 -10.38 -12.13
C ILE A 197 18.42 -9.77 -10.86
N GLN A 198 19.49 -10.38 -10.31
CA GLN A 198 20.23 -9.78 -9.20
C GLN A 198 20.81 -8.41 -9.59
N LEU A 199 21.50 -8.31 -10.73
CA LEU A 199 22.08 -7.06 -11.23
C LEU A 199 21.05 -5.92 -11.30
N ILE A 200 19.86 -6.15 -11.89
CA ILE A 200 18.88 -5.07 -12.06
C ILE A 200 18.21 -4.68 -10.72
N PHE A 201 18.02 -5.62 -9.79
CA PHE A 201 17.61 -5.28 -8.42
C PHE A 201 18.67 -4.45 -7.69
N GLU A 202 19.93 -4.87 -7.73
CA GLU A 202 21.03 -4.14 -7.08
C GLU A 202 21.19 -2.73 -7.66
N ARG A 203 21.15 -2.58 -8.99
CA ARG A 203 21.17 -1.26 -9.66
C ARG A 203 20.01 -0.37 -9.21
N ALA A 204 18.78 -0.89 -9.22
CA ALA A 204 17.61 -0.16 -8.76
C ALA A 204 17.74 0.26 -7.29
N LEU A 205 18.34 -0.58 -6.46
CA LEU A 205 18.53 -0.35 -5.02
C LEU A 205 19.59 0.69 -4.69
N VAL A 206 20.49 1.09 -5.59
CA VAL A 206 21.39 2.23 -5.34
C VAL A 206 20.60 3.54 -5.25
N GLU A 207 19.71 3.78 -6.22
CA GLU A 207 18.89 5.00 -6.29
C GLU A 207 17.64 4.94 -5.41
N ASN A 208 17.15 3.74 -5.09
CA ASN A 208 15.85 3.53 -4.43
C ASN A 208 15.99 2.73 -3.12
N CYS A 209 17.13 2.87 -2.42
CA CYS A 209 17.42 2.13 -1.20
C CYS A 209 16.41 2.34 -0.06
N LEU A 210 15.70 3.48 -0.06
CA LEU A 210 14.69 3.83 0.94
C LEU A 210 13.27 3.33 0.61
N VAL A 211 13.12 2.45 -0.39
CA VAL A 211 11.82 1.87 -0.81
C VAL A 211 11.68 0.44 -0.25
N PRO A 212 10.90 0.21 0.83
CA PRO A 212 10.85 -1.11 1.47
C PRO A 212 10.26 -2.20 0.57
N ASP A 213 9.28 -1.87 -0.28
CA ASP A 213 8.67 -2.81 -1.22
C ASP A 213 9.66 -3.37 -2.25
N LEU A 214 10.70 -2.61 -2.61
CA LEU A 214 11.75 -3.06 -3.52
C LEU A 214 12.66 -4.10 -2.84
N TRP A 215 13.06 -3.86 -1.59
CA TRP A 215 13.75 -4.85 -0.75
C TRP A 215 12.88 -6.09 -0.50
N ILE A 216 11.59 -5.91 -0.21
CA ILE A 216 10.60 -6.98 -0.02
C ILE A 216 10.48 -7.83 -1.30
N ARG A 217 10.47 -7.22 -2.47
CA ARG A 217 10.42 -7.92 -3.77
C ARG A 217 11.72 -8.69 -4.04
N TYR A 218 12.88 -8.08 -3.84
CA TYR A 218 14.19 -8.70 -4.08
C TYR A 218 14.46 -9.84 -3.10
N SER A 219 14.32 -9.60 -1.79
CA SER A 219 14.45 -10.63 -0.75
C SER A 219 13.53 -11.83 -0.99
N GLN A 220 12.28 -11.59 -1.42
CA GLN A 220 11.32 -12.65 -1.74
C GLN A 220 11.71 -13.49 -2.97
N TYR A 221 12.36 -12.89 -3.97
CA TYR A 221 12.91 -13.63 -5.11
C TYR A 221 14.03 -14.57 -4.65
N LEU A 222 14.98 -14.06 -3.86
CA LEU A 222 16.10 -14.85 -3.32
C LEU A 222 15.63 -15.96 -2.38
N ASP A 223 14.73 -15.65 -1.44
CA ASP A 223 14.12 -16.60 -0.47
C ASP A 223 13.42 -17.79 -1.14
N ARG A 224 12.79 -17.56 -2.29
CA ARG A 224 11.90 -18.56 -2.92
C ARG A 224 12.57 -19.31 -4.06
N GLN A 225 13.43 -18.65 -4.84
CA GLN A 225 14.06 -19.22 -6.03
C GLN A 225 15.49 -19.71 -5.76
N LEU A 226 16.39 -18.82 -5.29
CA LEU A 226 17.83 -19.13 -5.21
C LEU A 226 18.21 -19.87 -3.92
N LYS A 227 17.70 -19.44 -2.75
CA LYS A 227 17.95 -20.04 -1.42
C LYS A 227 19.44 -20.18 -1.05
N VAL A 228 20.33 -19.39 -1.64
CA VAL A 228 21.75 -19.33 -1.29
C VAL A 228 21.89 -18.56 0.02
N LYS A 229 22.27 -19.26 1.10
CA LYS A 229 22.27 -18.75 2.49
C LYS A 229 22.89 -17.36 2.63
N ASP A 230 24.15 -17.20 2.23
CA ASP A 230 24.91 -15.99 2.56
C ASP A 230 24.43 -14.78 1.74
N LEU A 231 23.99 -15.01 0.50
CA LEU A 231 23.33 -14.02 -0.35
C LEU A 231 21.98 -13.56 0.24
N VAL A 232 21.12 -14.53 0.60
CA VAL A 232 19.79 -14.26 1.20
C VAL A 232 19.93 -13.47 2.50
N LEU A 233 20.85 -13.88 3.38
CA LEU A 233 21.06 -13.23 4.68
C LEU A 233 21.73 -11.86 4.53
N SER A 234 22.66 -11.69 3.58
CA SER A 234 23.26 -10.40 3.25
C SER A 234 22.22 -9.38 2.78
N VAL A 235 21.35 -9.75 1.83
CA VAL A 235 20.32 -8.84 1.30
C VAL A 235 19.28 -8.46 2.35
N HIS A 236 18.88 -9.38 3.23
CA HIS A 236 18.01 -9.03 4.36
C HIS A 236 18.69 -8.10 5.38
N ASN A 237 19.99 -8.31 5.68
CA ASN A 237 20.77 -7.45 6.57
C ASN A 237 20.90 -6.01 6.00
N ARG A 238 21.17 -5.90 4.69
CA ARG A 238 21.19 -4.62 3.97
C ARG A 238 19.82 -3.95 3.98
N ALA A 239 18.73 -4.70 3.81
CA ALA A 239 17.37 -4.16 3.87
C ALA A 239 17.05 -3.52 5.24
N ILE A 240 17.36 -4.18 6.36
CA ILE A 240 17.09 -3.61 7.70
C ILE A 240 17.99 -2.42 8.05
N ARG A 241 19.20 -2.32 7.48
CA ARG A 241 20.07 -1.13 7.62
C ARG A 241 19.61 0.06 6.77
N ASN A 242 18.85 -0.19 5.70
CA ASN A 242 18.32 0.84 4.80
C ASN A 242 16.92 1.34 5.21
N CYS A 243 16.03 0.43 5.61
CA CYS A 243 14.63 0.72 5.93
C CYS A 243 14.25 0.22 7.35
N PRO A 244 15.00 0.57 8.42
CA PRO A 244 14.82 0.02 9.77
C PRO A 244 13.41 0.22 10.35
N TRP A 245 12.71 1.29 9.96
CA TRP A 245 11.33 1.60 10.38
C TRP A 245 10.27 0.61 9.85
N THR A 246 10.61 -0.31 8.95
CA THR A 246 9.64 -1.25 8.35
C THR A 246 9.74 -2.63 9.02
N VAL A 247 8.81 -2.94 9.93
CA VAL A 247 8.79 -4.20 10.68
C VAL A 247 8.85 -5.45 9.79
N ALA A 248 8.12 -5.45 8.68
CA ALA A 248 8.06 -6.59 7.75
C ALA A 248 9.44 -7.04 7.23
N LEU A 249 10.43 -6.14 7.16
CA LEU A 249 11.82 -6.49 6.81
C LEU A 249 12.52 -7.28 7.93
N TRP A 250 12.33 -6.87 9.19
CA TRP A 250 12.84 -7.58 10.36
C TRP A 250 12.15 -8.94 10.53
N SER A 251 10.82 -8.99 10.45
CA SER A 251 10.04 -10.23 10.51
C SER A 251 10.51 -11.23 9.44
N ARG A 252 10.75 -10.76 8.20
CA ARG A 252 11.32 -11.58 7.12
C ARG A 252 12.75 -12.03 7.40
N TYR A 253 13.61 -11.14 7.92
CA TYR A 253 14.99 -11.49 8.22
C TYR A 253 15.09 -12.56 9.31
N LEU A 254 14.31 -12.45 10.40
CA LEU A 254 14.23 -13.48 11.44
C LEU A 254 13.78 -14.83 10.85
N LEU A 255 12.75 -14.83 9.99
CA LEU A 255 12.31 -16.04 9.28
C LEU A 255 13.36 -16.60 8.31
N ALA A 256 14.16 -15.75 7.66
CA ALA A 256 15.24 -16.19 6.77
C ALA A 256 16.42 -16.78 7.57
N MET A 257 16.77 -16.18 8.70
CA MET A 257 17.77 -16.69 9.64
C MET A 257 17.37 -18.05 10.20
N GLU A 258 16.11 -18.21 10.61
CA GLU A 258 15.54 -19.49 11.04
C GLU A 258 15.62 -20.54 9.91
N ARG A 259 15.13 -20.21 8.71
CA ARG A 259 15.13 -21.11 7.54
C ARG A 259 16.53 -21.54 7.10
N HIS A 260 17.56 -20.75 7.39
CA HIS A 260 18.95 -21.07 7.08
C HIS A 260 19.75 -21.63 8.26
N GLY A 261 19.10 -21.98 9.39
CA GLY A 261 19.78 -22.55 10.56
C GLY A 261 20.88 -21.62 11.08
N VAL A 262 20.57 -20.34 11.24
CA VAL A 262 21.44 -19.39 11.93
C VAL A 262 21.35 -19.62 13.43
N ASP A 263 22.47 -19.42 14.13
CA ASP A 263 22.60 -19.59 15.57
C ASP A 263 21.57 -18.79 16.38
N HIS A 264 21.12 -19.36 17.50
CA HIS A 264 20.06 -18.80 18.33
C HIS A 264 20.43 -17.43 18.90
N GLN A 265 21.65 -17.25 19.40
CA GLN A 265 22.10 -16.00 20.01
C GLN A 265 22.14 -14.89 18.96
N VAL A 266 22.51 -15.20 17.72
CA VAL A 266 22.51 -14.24 16.59
C VAL A 266 21.08 -13.84 16.20
N ILE A 267 20.11 -14.77 16.23
CA ILE A 267 18.68 -14.48 16.01
C ILE A 267 18.13 -13.60 17.14
N SER A 268 18.38 -13.94 18.41
CA SER A 268 17.97 -13.15 19.58
C SER A 268 18.53 -11.73 19.54
N VAL A 269 19.84 -11.56 19.29
CA VAL A 269 20.47 -10.25 19.14
C VAL A 269 19.89 -9.46 17.96
N THR A 270 19.39 -10.14 16.93
CA THR A 270 18.70 -9.48 15.80
C THR A 270 17.28 -9.05 16.15
N PHE A 271 16.57 -9.82 16.97
CA PHE A 271 15.28 -9.42 17.54
C PHE A 271 15.40 -8.22 18.49
N GLU A 272 16.40 -8.18 19.38
CA GLU A 272 16.62 -7.02 20.26
C GLU A 272 16.92 -5.74 19.46
N LYS A 273 17.66 -5.84 18.34
CA LYS A 273 17.85 -4.72 17.41
C LYS A 273 16.55 -4.30 16.73
N ALA A 274 15.65 -5.23 16.43
CA ALA A 274 14.35 -4.93 15.84
C ALA A 274 13.45 -4.12 16.79
N LEU A 275 13.39 -4.48 18.08
CA LEU A 275 12.66 -3.70 19.09
C LEU A 275 13.17 -2.25 19.17
N ASN A 276 14.49 -2.06 19.06
CA ASN A 276 15.15 -0.76 19.09
C ASN A 276 15.11 -0.01 17.73
N ALA A 277 14.48 -0.56 16.69
CA ALA A 277 14.43 0.06 15.36
C ALA A 277 13.42 1.23 15.24
N GLY A 278 12.53 1.39 16.23
CA GLY A 278 11.68 2.59 16.36
C GLY A 278 10.48 2.64 15.40
N PHE A 279 9.66 1.60 15.35
CA PHE A 279 8.48 1.52 14.47
C PHE A 279 7.42 2.60 14.74
N ILE A 280 6.48 2.78 13.81
CA ILE A 280 5.54 3.91 13.79
C ILE A 280 4.11 3.58 14.27
N GLN A 281 3.75 2.30 14.39
CA GLN A 281 2.46 1.85 14.90
C GLN A 281 2.65 0.84 16.05
N ALA A 282 1.71 0.83 17.01
CA ALA A 282 1.71 -0.16 18.09
C ALA A 282 1.55 -1.60 17.55
N THR A 283 0.85 -1.77 16.43
CA THR A 283 0.71 -3.04 15.70
C THR A 283 2.04 -3.59 15.17
N ASP A 284 3.00 -2.73 14.83
CA ASP A 284 4.32 -3.16 14.36
C ASP A 284 5.08 -3.91 15.47
N TYR A 285 4.99 -3.41 16.70
CA TYR A 285 5.55 -4.07 17.88
C TYR A 285 4.87 -5.42 18.16
N VAL A 286 3.56 -5.53 17.93
CA VAL A 286 2.83 -6.80 18.02
C VAL A 286 3.29 -7.80 16.95
N GLU A 287 3.54 -7.35 15.71
CA GLU A 287 4.04 -8.22 14.63
C GLU A 287 5.43 -8.80 14.97
N ILE A 288 6.39 -7.97 15.38
CA ILE A 288 7.76 -8.44 15.65
C ILE A 288 7.82 -9.37 16.87
N TRP A 289 7.03 -9.09 17.91
CA TRP A 289 6.88 -9.99 19.06
C TRP A 289 6.27 -11.34 18.62
N GLN A 290 5.22 -11.34 17.79
CA GLN A 290 4.67 -12.59 17.26
C GLN A 290 5.69 -13.37 16.44
N ALA A 291 6.41 -12.73 15.51
CA ALA A 291 7.43 -13.38 14.68
C ALA A 291 8.51 -14.09 15.53
N TYR A 292 8.97 -13.45 16.61
CA TYR A 292 9.97 -14.00 17.52
C TYR A 292 9.41 -15.09 18.45
N LEU A 293 8.20 -14.91 18.99
CA LEU A 293 7.52 -15.93 19.80
C LEU A 293 7.25 -17.20 18.98
N ASP A 294 6.90 -17.05 17.71
CA ASP A 294 6.62 -18.17 16.81
C ASP A 294 7.92 -18.90 16.39
N TYR A 295 9.04 -18.19 16.28
CA TYR A 295 10.40 -18.78 16.18
C TYR A 295 10.77 -19.58 17.44
N LEU A 296 10.60 -19.00 18.64
CA LEU A 296 10.86 -19.71 19.89
C LEU A 296 9.97 -20.96 20.02
N ARG A 297 8.69 -20.86 19.65
CA ARG A 297 7.76 -22.00 19.61
C ARG A 297 8.18 -23.08 18.61
N ARG A 298 8.91 -22.75 17.54
CA ARG A 298 9.47 -23.74 16.59
C ARG A 298 10.76 -24.41 17.09
N ARG A 299 11.37 -23.94 18.18
CA ARG A 299 12.49 -24.62 18.87
C ARG A 299 12.06 -25.70 19.88
N VAL A 300 10.82 -25.69 20.35
CA VAL A 300 10.35 -26.57 21.45
C VAL A 300 9.93 -27.95 20.94
N ASP A 301 10.45 -29.02 21.55
CA ASP A 301 9.91 -30.37 21.41
C ASP A 301 8.80 -30.63 22.43
N PHE A 302 7.55 -30.39 22.01
CA PHE A 302 6.34 -30.59 22.81
C PHE A 302 6.00 -32.06 23.15
N LYS A 303 6.91 -33.00 22.92
CA LYS A 303 6.81 -34.39 23.41
C LYS A 303 7.41 -34.58 24.82
N GLN A 304 8.09 -33.56 25.34
CA GLN A 304 8.78 -33.60 26.64
C GLN A 304 8.00 -32.76 27.65
N ASP A 305 7.66 -33.34 28.81
CA ASP A 305 6.82 -32.69 29.83
C ASP A 305 7.41 -31.38 30.37
N SER A 306 8.74 -31.23 30.28
CA SER A 306 9.44 -29.95 30.43
C SER A 306 10.67 -29.88 29.51
N SER A 307 10.96 -28.68 29.02
CA SER A 307 12.09 -28.36 28.15
C SER A 307 12.59 -26.95 28.51
N LYS A 308 13.89 -26.70 28.35
CA LYS A 308 14.49 -25.38 28.59
C LYS A 308 13.93 -24.34 27.62
N GLU A 309 13.71 -24.75 26.38
CA GLU A 309 13.15 -23.97 25.28
C GLU A 309 11.68 -23.62 25.55
N LEU A 310 10.92 -24.49 26.22
CA LEU A 310 9.54 -24.22 26.64
C LEU A 310 9.50 -23.13 27.74
N GLU A 311 10.43 -23.15 28.69
CA GLU A 311 10.54 -22.09 29.70
C GLU A 311 11.08 -20.78 29.11
N GLU A 312 12.01 -20.84 28.15
CA GLU A 312 12.40 -19.67 27.34
C GLU A 312 11.21 -19.05 26.59
N LEU A 313 10.33 -19.88 26.02
CA LEU A 313 9.10 -19.44 25.36
C LEU A 313 8.10 -18.81 26.35
N ARG A 314 7.89 -19.41 27.52
CA ARG A 314 7.00 -18.88 28.59
C ARG A 314 7.52 -17.55 29.15
N ALA A 315 8.83 -17.44 29.35
CA ALA A 315 9.48 -16.20 29.73
C ALA A 315 9.34 -15.12 28.64
N ALA A 316 9.52 -15.48 27.37
CA ALA A 316 9.33 -14.56 26.24
C ALA A 316 7.88 -14.08 26.10
N PHE A 317 6.87 -14.95 26.27
CA PHE A 317 5.46 -14.53 26.30
C PHE A 317 5.20 -13.55 27.44
N THR A 318 5.76 -13.82 28.63
CA THR A 318 5.62 -12.94 29.80
C THR A 318 6.25 -11.56 29.53
N ARG A 319 7.46 -11.53 28.97
CA ARG A 319 8.16 -10.28 28.58
C ARG A 319 7.39 -9.52 27.49
N ALA A 320 6.87 -10.21 26.47
CA ALA A 320 6.10 -9.58 25.39
C ALA A 320 4.84 -8.88 25.92
N LEU A 321 4.10 -9.54 26.82
CA LEU A 321 2.88 -9.00 27.42
C LEU A 321 3.15 -7.89 28.44
N GLU A 322 4.36 -7.77 28.98
CA GLU A 322 4.75 -6.64 29.81
C GLU A 322 5.22 -5.45 28.97
N TYR A 323 6.05 -5.71 27.95
CA TYR A 323 6.53 -4.70 26.99
C TYR A 323 5.37 -3.96 26.28
N LEU A 324 4.28 -4.68 25.99
CA LEU A 324 3.09 -4.09 25.39
C LEU A 324 2.31 -3.16 26.34
N LYS A 325 2.37 -3.39 27.67
CA LYS A 325 1.75 -2.52 28.69
C LYS A 325 2.61 -1.33 29.11
N GLN A 326 3.93 -1.47 28.97
CA GLN A 326 4.90 -0.45 29.36
C GLN A 326 5.31 0.33 28.10
N GLU A 327 6.37 -0.07 27.41
CA GLU A 327 6.96 0.71 26.31
C GLU A 327 6.01 1.05 25.16
N VAL A 328 5.00 0.21 24.86
CA VAL A 328 4.04 0.45 23.76
C VAL A 328 2.83 1.28 24.22
N GLU A 329 2.17 0.92 25.33
CA GLU A 329 1.07 1.73 25.88
C GLU A 329 1.55 3.14 26.32
N GLU A 330 2.75 3.30 26.89
CA GLU A 330 3.32 4.62 27.21
C GLU A 330 3.59 5.48 25.97
N ARG A 331 4.04 4.87 24.86
CA ARG A 331 4.40 5.59 23.63
C ARG A 331 3.20 5.94 22.76
N PHE A 332 2.19 5.07 22.71
CA PHE A 332 1.06 5.19 21.78
C PHE A 332 -0.29 5.45 22.46
N ASN A 333 -0.41 5.27 23.77
CA ASN A 333 -1.69 5.20 24.51
C ASN A 333 -2.63 4.06 24.02
N GLU A 334 -2.05 3.07 23.32
CA GLU A 334 -2.75 1.90 22.78
C GLU A 334 -1.90 0.64 22.97
N SER A 335 -2.56 -0.48 23.26
CA SER A 335 -1.91 -1.80 23.46
C SER A 335 -1.40 -2.45 22.17
N GLY A 336 -1.76 -1.92 20.99
CA GLY A 336 -1.49 -2.53 19.69
C GLY A 336 -2.27 -3.83 19.39
N ASP A 337 -2.67 -4.58 20.42
CA ASP A 337 -3.42 -5.83 20.32
C ASP A 337 -4.76 -5.79 21.11
N PRO A 338 -5.79 -5.09 20.60
CA PRO A 338 -7.11 -5.02 21.26
C PRO A 338 -7.78 -6.40 21.43
N SER A 339 -7.49 -7.34 20.53
CA SER A 339 -7.96 -8.73 20.55
C SER A 339 -7.22 -9.65 21.51
N CYS A 340 -6.08 -9.20 22.03
CA CYS A 340 -5.12 -9.99 22.79
C CYS A 340 -4.69 -11.28 22.08
N VAL A 341 -4.49 -11.24 20.75
CA VAL A 341 -4.05 -12.39 19.93
C VAL A 341 -2.74 -13.02 20.41
N ILE A 342 -1.81 -12.27 21.00
CA ILE A 342 -0.62 -12.87 21.64
C ILE A 342 -1.03 -13.78 22.82
N MET A 343 -1.99 -13.35 23.64
CA MET A 343 -2.54 -14.15 24.73
C MET A 343 -3.36 -15.34 24.22
N GLN A 344 -4.13 -15.18 23.13
CA GLN A 344 -4.83 -16.29 22.48
C GLN A 344 -3.85 -17.34 21.97
N ASN A 345 -2.73 -16.93 21.35
CA ASN A 345 -1.72 -17.85 20.84
C ASN A 345 -1.00 -18.59 21.98
N TRP A 346 -0.69 -17.91 23.09
CA TRP A 346 -0.15 -18.58 24.28
C TRP A 346 -1.17 -19.59 24.87
N ALA A 347 -2.45 -19.21 24.99
CA ALA A 347 -3.49 -20.10 25.50
C ALA A 347 -3.70 -21.33 24.59
N ARG A 348 -3.65 -21.15 23.26
CA ARG A 348 -3.69 -22.26 22.28
C ARG A 348 -2.51 -23.21 22.47
N ILE A 349 -1.29 -22.69 22.69
CA ILE A 349 -0.08 -23.50 22.92
C ILE A 349 -0.19 -24.28 24.23
N GLU A 350 -0.48 -23.62 25.35
CA GLU A 350 -0.55 -24.26 26.68
C GLU A 350 -1.61 -25.36 26.72
N ALA A 351 -2.82 -25.12 26.20
CA ALA A 351 -3.87 -26.13 26.14
C ALA A 351 -3.55 -27.29 25.20
N ARG A 352 -3.11 -27.00 23.96
CA ARG A 352 -3.01 -28.00 22.89
C ARG A 352 -1.72 -28.82 22.92
N LEU A 353 -0.62 -28.21 23.38
CA LEU A 353 0.73 -28.78 23.27
C LEU A 353 1.35 -29.05 24.64
N CYS A 354 1.03 -28.26 25.66
CA CYS A 354 1.57 -28.44 27.02
C CYS A 354 0.60 -29.15 27.99
N ASN A 355 -0.60 -29.54 27.52
CA ASN A 355 -1.70 -30.09 28.32
C ASN A 355 -2.10 -29.21 29.55
N ASN A 356 -1.76 -27.93 29.52
CA ASN A 356 -1.91 -26.98 30.62
C ASN A 356 -3.17 -26.13 30.44
N MET A 357 -4.33 -26.80 30.53
CA MET A 357 -5.62 -26.15 30.35
C MET A 357 -5.93 -25.10 31.44
N GLN A 358 -5.34 -25.24 32.63
CA GLN A 358 -5.45 -24.19 33.67
C GLN A 358 -4.85 -22.87 33.17
N LYS A 359 -3.64 -22.87 32.58
CA LYS A 359 -3.03 -21.62 32.13
C LYS A 359 -3.79 -20.98 30.97
N ALA A 360 -4.36 -21.80 30.08
CA ALA A 360 -5.24 -21.32 29.03
C ALA A 360 -6.50 -20.62 29.59
N ARG A 361 -7.12 -21.17 30.65
CA ARG A 361 -8.27 -20.56 31.35
C ARG A 361 -7.90 -19.21 32.00
N GLU A 362 -6.77 -19.13 32.70
CA GLU A 362 -6.25 -17.87 33.28
C GLU A 362 -6.05 -16.78 32.21
N LEU A 363 -5.46 -17.15 31.07
CA LEU A 363 -5.25 -16.23 29.94
C LEU A 363 -6.59 -15.76 29.36
N TRP A 364 -7.55 -16.66 29.13
CA TRP A 364 -8.86 -16.30 28.57
C TRP A 364 -9.71 -15.43 29.50
N ASP A 365 -9.72 -15.67 30.81
CA ASP A 365 -10.41 -14.77 31.74
C ASP A 365 -9.76 -13.36 31.75
N SER A 366 -8.44 -13.26 31.56
CA SER A 366 -7.76 -11.96 31.38
C SER A 366 -8.12 -11.28 30.06
N ILE A 367 -8.13 -12.01 28.93
CA ILE A 367 -8.57 -11.50 27.61
C ILE A 367 -10.00 -10.95 27.70
N MET A 368 -10.92 -11.70 28.30
CA MET A 368 -12.33 -11.32 28.46
C MET A 368 -12.49 -10.08 29.34
N THR A 369 -11.67 -9.95 30.39
CA THR A 369 -11.67 -8.80 31.32
C THR A 369 -11.23 -7.50 30.65
N ARG A 370 -10.35 -7.55 29.63
CA ARG A 370 -9.95 -6.39 28.80
C ARG A 370 -11.06 -5.88 27.85
N GLY A 371 -12.33 -6.17 28.14
CA GLY A 371 -13.50 -5.70 27.38
C GLY A 371 -13.90 -6.55 26.17
N ASN A 372 -13.17 -7.64 25.89
CA ASN A 372 -13.47 -8.54 24.77
C ASN A 372 -14.70 -9.44 24.99
N ALA A 373 -15.20 -9.55 26.23
CA ALA A 373 -16.40 -10.31 26.58
C ALA A 373 -17.70 -9.86 25.87
N LYS A 374 -17.70 -8.73 25.16
CA LYS A 374 -18.84 -8.23 24.38
C LYS A 374 -18.95 -8.84 22.97
N TYR A 375 -17.92 -9.52 22.46
CA TYR A 375 -17.86 -10.03 21.09
C TYR A 375 -18.12 -11.54 20.99
N ALA A 376 -18.94 -11.96 20.04
CA ALA A 376 -19.31 -13.36 19.84
C ALA A 376 -18.11 -14.24 19.44
N ASN A 377 -17.23 -13.74 18.57
CA ASN A 377 -16.07 -14.49 18.08
C ASN A 377 -15.08 -14.86 19.20
N MET A 378 -14.86 -13.96 20.17
CA MET A 378 -13.98 -14.21 21.32
C MET A 378 -14.51 -15.35 22.21
N TRP A 379 -15.84 -15.40 22.43
CA TRP A 379 -16.47 -16.50 23.15
C TRP A 379 -16.43 -17.83 22.39
N LEU A 380 -16.59 -17.79 21.07
CA LEU A 380 -16.56 -18.98 20.24
C LEU A 380 -15.14 -19.56 20.09
N GLU A 381 -14.11 -18.71 20.03
CA GLU A 381 -12.70 -19.16 20.11
C GLU A 381 -12.38 -19.82 21.46
N TYR A 382 -12.81 -19.22 22.58
CA TYR A 382 -12.62 -19.82 23.90
C TYR A 382 -13.37 -21.16 24.05
N TYR A 383 -14.64 -21.21 23.62
CA TYR A 383 -15.44 -22.44 23.61
C TYR A 383 -14.81 -23.52 22.72
N ASN A 384 -14.28 -23.17 21.54
CA ASN A 384 -13.59 -24.14 20.68
C ASN A 384 -12.31 -24.69 21.33
N LEU A 385 -11.61 -23.90 22.15
CA LEU A 385 -10.45 -24.36 22.91
C LEU A 385 -10.85 -25.32 24.05
N GLU A 386 -11.88 -24.96 24.83
CA GLU A 386 -12.46 -25.85 25.86
C GLU A 386 -13.00 -27.15 25.27
N ARG A 387 -13.67 -27.10 24.13
CA ARG A 387 -14.20 -28.30 23.46
C ARG A 387 -13.10 -29.21 22.88
N ALA A 388 -11.93 -28.66 22.58
CA ALA A 388 -10.81 -29.43 22.03
C ALA A 388 -9.87 -30.01 23.10
N HIS A 389 -9.73 -29.35 24.26
CA HIS A 389 -8.68 -29.64 25.25
C HIS A 389 -9.14 -29.54 26.73
N GLY A 390 -10.40 -29.21 26.98
CA GLY A 390 -11.01 -29.10 28.31
C GLY A 390 -12.13 -30.11 28.52
N ASP A 391 -13.29 -29.64 28.99
CA ASP A 391 -14.43 -30.50 29.33
C ASP A 391 -15.79 -29.83 29.07
N THR A 392 -16.84 -30.64 28.85
CA THR A 392 -18.22 -30.19 28.58
C THR A 392 -18.75 -29.24 29.65
N GLN A 393 -18.35 -29.40 30.91
CA GLN A 393 -18.86 -28.56 32.01
C GLN A 393 -18.23 -27.16 32.00
N HIS A 394 -16.98 -27.02 31.54
CA HIS A 394 -16.39 -25.70 31.24
C HIS A 394 -16.90 -25.13 29.92
N CYS A 395 -17.18 -25.95 28.90
CA CYS A 395 -17.88 -25.52 27.68
C CYS A 395 -19.25 -24.88 27.98
N ARG A 396 -20.07 -25.56 28.79
CA ARG A 396 -21.38 -25.08 29.27
C ARG A 396 -21.28 -23.76 30.04
N LYS A 397 -20.33 -23.66 30.98
CA LYS A 397 -20.05 -22.40 31.70
C LYS A 397 -19.64 -21.28 30.76
N ALA A 398 -18.76 -21.55 29.77
CA ALA A 398 -18.30 -20.57 28.81
C ALA A 398 -19.43 -20.06 27.92
N LEU A 399 -20.26 -20.95 27.35
CA LEU A 399 -21.38 -20.54 26.50
C LEU A 399 -22.52 -19.88 27.28
N HIS A 400 -22.79 -20.28 28.52
CA HIS A 400 -23.72 -19.54 29.40
C HIS A 400 -23.22 -18.12 29.71
N ARG A 401 -21.91 -17.91 29.95
CA ARG A 401 -21.30 -16.56 30.06
C ARG A 401 -21.43 -15.81 28.74
N ALA A 402 -21.15 -16.47 27.61
CA ALA A 402 -21.24 -15.89 26.27
C ALA A 402 -22.64 -15.34 25.96
N VAL A 403 -23.70 -16.11 26.20
CA VAL A 403 -25.10 -15.67 25.97
C VAL A 403 -25.42 -14.39 26.74
N GLN A 404 -24.93 -14.23 27.98
CA GLN A 404 -25.19 -13.02 28.77
C GLN A 404 -24.35 -11.83 28.29
N CYS A 405 -23.04 -12.02 28.04
CA CYS A 405 -22.11 -10.92 27.75
C CYS A 405 -22.09 -10.47 26.27
N THR A 406 -22.34 -11.37 25.32
CA THR A 406 -22.28 -11.09 23.87
C THR A 406 -23.29 -10.01 23.47
N SER A 407 -22.83 -9.02 22.70
CA SER A 407 -23.59 -7.81 22.38
C SER A 407 -23.69 -7.53 20.87
N ASP A 408 -22.77 -8.06 20.06
CA ASP A 408 -22.74 -7.97 18.60
C ASP A 408 -23.70 -8.98 17.93
N TYR A 409 -23.46 -10.28 18.13
CA TYR A 409 -24.19 -11.39 17.52
C TYR A 409 -24.66 -12.41 18.56
N PRO A 410 -25.50 -12.00 19.54
CA PRO A 410 -25.97 -12.88 20.61
C PRO A 410 -26.74 -14.10 20.09
N GLU A 411 -27.39 -14.02 18.92
CA GLU A 411 -28.03 -15.14 18.24
C GLU A 411 -27.05 -16.30 18.00
N HIS A 412 -25.83 -15.97 17.56
CA HIS A 412 -24.87 -17.00 17.14
C HIS A 412 -24.38 -17.83 18.32
N VAL A 413 -24.12 -17.20 19.48
CA VAL A 413 -23.75 -17.92 20.72
C VAL A 413 -24.93 -18.67 21.34
N CYS A 414 -26.17 -18.21 21.11
CA CYS A 414 -27.38 -18.95 21.49
C CYS A 414 -27.52 -20.25 20.68
N GLU A 415 -27.42 -20.18 19.35
CA GLU A 415 -27.49 -21.36 18.47
C GLU A 415 -26.38 -22.37 18.75
N VAL A 416 -25.16 -21.91 19.09
CA VAL A 416 -24.05 -22.80 19.47
C VAL A 416 -24.31 -23.48 20.82
N LEU A 417 -24.87 -22.77 21.82
CA LEU A 417 -25.29 -23.38 23.09
C LEU A 417 -26.39 -24.43 22.88
N LEU A 418 -27.44 -24.09 22.13
CA LEU A 418 -28.53 -25.03 21.82
C LEU A 418 -28.01 -26.24 21.04
N THR A 419 -27.09 -26.04 20.10
CA THR A 419 -26.46 -27.13 19.36
C THR A 419 -25.63 -28.04 20.27
N MET A 420 -24.87 -27.47 21.22
CA MET A 420 -24.11 -28.22 22.21
C MET A 420 -25.04 -29.10 23.06
N GLU A 421 -26.00 -28.51 23.79
CA GLU A 421 -26.88 -29.26 24.69
C GLU A 421 -27.74 -30.30 23.96
N ARG A 422 -28.13 -30.05 22.70
CA ARG A 422 -28.83 -31.04 21.86
C ARG A 422 -27.98 -32.27 21.52
N THR A 423 -26.65 -32.16 21.56
CA THR A 423 -25.71 -33.24 21.21
C THR A 423 -25.06 -33.94 22.40
N GLU A 424 -24.84 -33.24 23.51
CA GLU A 424 -24.13 -33.78 24.69
C GLU A 424 -24.75 -33.39 26.05
N GLY A 425 -25.85 -32.62 26.06
CA GLY A 425 -26.56 -32.22 27.28
C GLY A 425 -27.63 -33.22 27.72
N SER A 426 -28.10 -33.06 28.96
CA SER A 426 -29.36 -33.68 29.39
C SER A 426 -30.57 -32.86 28.91
N LEU A 427 -31.78 -33.41 29.02
CA LEU A 427 -33.01 -32.66 28.73
C LEU A 427 -33.17 -31.43 29.63
N GLU A 428 -32.72 -31.50 30.89
CA GLU A 428 -32.70 -30.37 31.82
C GLU A 428 -31.70 -29.30 31.36
N ASP A 429 -30.49 -29.67 30.93
CA ASP A 429 -29.52 -28.70 30.37
C ASP A 429 -30.05 -28.03 29.10
N TRP A 430 -30.74 -28.79 28.24
CA TRP A 430 -31.41 -28.29 27.05
C TRP A 430 -32.53 -27.28 27.38
N ASP A 431 -33.45 -27.62 28.29
CA ASP A 431 -34.55 -26.71 28.68
C ASP A 431 -34.02 -25.45 29.38
N ILE A 432 -32.98 -25.58 30.22
CA ILE A 432 -32.24 -24.46 30.79
C ILE A 432 -31.59 -23.59 29.71
N ALA A 433 -31.05 -24.18 28.64
CA ALA A 433 -30.47 -23.44 27.52
C ALA A 433 -31.54 -22.71 26.69
N VAL A 434 -32.67 -23.33 26.39
CA VAL A 434 -33.82 -22.67 25.74
C VAL A 434 -34.29 -21.49 26.60
N GLN A 435 -34.57 -21.71 27.88
CA GLN A 435 -35.05 -20.67 28.80
C GLN A 435 -34.11 -19.46 28.87
N LYS A 436 -32.79 -19.68 28.93
CA LYS A 436 -31.78 -18.61 28.94
C LYS A 436 -31.65 -17.90 27.60
N THR A 437 -31.68 -18.63 26.48
CA THR A 437 -31.50 -18.05 25.15
C THR A 437 -32.73 -17.25 24.72
N GLU A 438 -33.95 -17.77 24.92
CA GLU A 438 -35.19 -17.03 24.68
C GLU A 438 -35.26 -15.74 25.49
N THR A 439 -34.98 -15.81 26.80
CA THR A 439 -34.96 -14.63 27.70
C THR A 439 -33.95 -13.57 27.21
N ARG A 440 -32.77 -13.99 26.74
CA ARG A 440 -31.75 -13.08 26.20
C ARG A 440 -32.21 -12.45 24.88
N LEU A 441 -32.70 -13.27 23.94
CA LEU A 441 -33.07 -12.84 22.59
C LEU A 441 -34.33 -11.96 22.59
N ALA A 442 -35.30 -12.21 23.47
CA ALA A 442 -36.46 -11.33 23.67
C ALA A 442 -36.02 -9.90 24.03
N ARG A 443 -35.11 -9.76 25.01
CA ARG A 443 -34.55 -8.46 25.43
C ARG A 443 -33.72 -7.80 24.33
N VAL A 444 -32.93 -8.57 23.58
CA VAL A 444 -32.14 -8.05 22.43
C VAL A 444 -33.07 -7.55 21.32
N ASN A 445 -34.13 -8.28 21.01
CA ASN A 445 -35.10 -7.89 19.98
C ASN A 445 -35.91 -6.67 20.40
N GLU A 446 -36.31 -6.55 21.67
CA GLU A 446 -36.93 -5.34 22.22
C GLU A 446 -36.01 -4.11 22.05
N GLN A 447 -34.72 -4.24 22.39
CA GLN A 447 -33.74 -3.18 22.21
C GLN A 447 -33.55 -2.80 20.74
N ARG A 448 -33.49 -3.79 19.83
CA ARG A 448 -33.37 -3.57 18.38
C ARG A 448 -34.61 -2.91 17.78
N MET A 449 -35.82 -3.28 18.22
CA MET A 449 -37.06 -2.61 17.80
C MET A 449 -37.06 -1.13 18.24
N LYS A 450 -36.79 -0.86 19.53
CA LYS A 450 -36.71 0.51 20.05
C LYS A 450 -35.61 1.36 19.40
N ALA A 451 -34.51 0.75 18.96
CA ALA A 451 -33.48 1.43 18.17
C ALA A 451 -33.99 1.77 16.76
N ALA A 452 -34.57 0.80 16.04
CA ALA A 452 -35.10 0.99 14.70
C ALA A 452 -36.28 1.99 14.65
N GLU A 453 -37.10 2.06 15.71
CA GLU A 453 -38.16 3.07 15.85
C GLU A 453 -37.58 4.48 16.01
N LYS A 454 -36.55 4.65 16.84
CA LYS A 454 -35.83 5.94 16.98
C LYS A 454 -35.16 6.37 15.69
N GLU A 455 -34.51 5.44 14.98
CA GLU A 455 -33.87 5.69 13.69
C GLU A 455 -34.89 6.10 12.63
N ALA A 456 -36.02 5.36 12.52
CA ALA A 456 -37.10 5.70 11.60
C ALA A 456 -37.74 7.06 11.91
N ALA A 457 -37.96 7.38 13.20
CA ALA A 457 -38.48 8.68 13.63
C ALA A 457 -37.48 9.82 13.34
N LEU A 458 -36.18 9.59 13.49
CA LEU A 458 -35.14 10.56 13.12
C LEU A 458 -35.14 10.81 11.61
N VAL A 459 -35.17 9.76 10.78
CA VAL A 459 -35.24 9.86 9.31
C VAL A 459 -36.50 10.60 8.87
N GLN A 460 -37.68 10.30 9.45
CA GLN A 460 -38.90 11.06 9.18
C GLN A 460 -38.76 12.53 9.57
N GLN A 461 -38.18 12.82 10.75
CA GLN A 461 -37.98 14.20 11.19
C GLN A 461 -36.99 14.96 10.29
N GLU A 462 -35.97 14.30 9.74
CA GLU A 462 -35.08 14.90 8.73
C GLU A 462 -35.79 15.13 7.39
N GLU A 463 -36.63 14.21 6.94
CA GLU A 463 -37.46 14.37 5.73
C GLU A 463 -38.46 15.52 5.88
N GLU A 464 -39.13 15.64 7.03
CA GLU A 464 -40.03 16.76 7.35
C GLU A 464 -39.28 18.09 7.46
N LYS A 465 -38.09 18.13 8.08
CA LYS A 465 -37.22 19.32 8.07
C LYS A 465 -36.77 19.68 6.66
N ALA A 466 -36.48 18.70 5.81
CA ALA A 466 -36.13 18.91 4.41
C ALA A 466 -37.33 19.44 3.59
N GLU A 467 -38.52 18.89 3.79
CA GLU A 467 -39.80 19.39 3.26
C GLU A 467 -40.03 20.85 3.64
N GLN A 468 -39.97 21.19 4.93
CA GLN A 468 -40.14 22.56 5.42
C GLN A 468 -39.08 23.50 4.81
N ARG A 469 -37.82 23.07 4.71
CA ARG A 469 -36.75 23.82 4.03
C ARG A 469 -37.01 24.00 2.52
N LYS A 470 -37.62 23.02 1.82
CA LYS A 470 -38.07 23.18 0.42
C LYS A 470 -39.21 24.21 0.33
N ARG A 471 -40.25 24.08 1.17
CA ARG A 471 -41.44 24.95 1.19
C ARG A 471 -41.06 26.42 1.47
N ALA A 472 -40.28 26.68 2.52
CA ALA A 472 -39.78 28.02 2.84
C ALA A 472 -38.88 28.62 1.73
N ARG A 473 -38.12 27.79 0.99
CA ARG A 473 -37.37 28.23 -0.20
C ARG A 473 -38.28 28.55 -1.38
N ALA A 474 -39.36 27.80 -1.58
CA ALA A 474 -40.36 28.07 -2.60
C ALA A 474 -41.14 29.36 -2.32
N GLU A 475 -41.55 29.58 -1.06
CA GLU A 475 -42.21 30.81 -0.61
C GLU A 475 -41.31 32.04 -0.77
N LYS A 476 -40.04 31.97 -0.35
CA LYS A 476 -39.07 33.06 -0.57
C LYS A 476 -38.85 33.36 -2.07
N LYS A 477 -38.93 32.36 -2.95
CA LYS A 477 -38.96 32.58 -4.42
C LYS A 477 -40.28 33.20 -4.89
N ALA A 478 -41.42 32.76 -4.36
CA ALA A 478 -42.75 33.27 -4.73
C ALA A 478 -42.95 34.74 -4.31
N LEU A 479 -42.51 35.14 -3.11
CA LEU A 479 -42.51 36.55 -2.69
C LEU A 479 -41.62 37.42 -3.59
N LYS A 480 -40.39 36.97 -3.89
CA LYS A 480 -39.52 37.66 -4.86
C LYS A 480 -40.17 37.80 -6.25
N LYS A 481 -40.94 36.81 -6.70
CA LYS A 481 -41.69 36.88 -7.98
C LYS A 481 -42.88 37.84 -7.91
N LYS A 482 -43.69 37.81 -6.84
CA LYS A 482 -44.79 38.78 -6.64
C LYS A 482 -44.31 40.23 -6.54
N LYS A 483 -43.17 40.48 -5.89
CA LYS A 483 -42.57 41.83 -5.79
C LYS A 483 -42.05 42.39 -7.14
N LYS A 484 -42.02 41.57 -8.22
CA LYS A 484 -41.59 41.97 -9.57
C LYS A 484 -42.73 42.07 -10.60
N ILE A 485 -43.99 42.06 -10.16
CA ILE A 485 -45.20 41.97 -11.02
C ILE A 485 -46.19 43.16 -10.82
N ARG A 486 -45.84 44.16 -10.01
CA ARG A 486 -46.59 45.43 -9.90
C ARG A 486 -45.68 46.64 -10.16
N GLY A 487 -45.84 47.26 -11.33
CA GLY A 487 -45.11 48.46 -11.76
C GLY A 487 -44.77 48.44 -13.27
N PRO A 488 -45.55 49.12 -14.13
CA PRO A 488 -45.32 49.17 -15.59
C PRO A 488 -44.51 50.39 -16.05
N GLU A 489 -44.19 50.44 -17.35
CA GLU A 489 -43.21 51.33 -17.99
C GLU A 489 -43.72 52.76 -18.31
N LYS A 490 -42.78 53.72 -18.43
CA LYS A 490 -42.67 54.63 -19.61
C LYS A 490 -41.47 55.59 -19.54
N ARG A 491 -40.56 55.48 -20.53
CA ARG A 491 -39.59 56.51 -21.04
C ARG A 491 -38.56 57.06 -20.02
N GLY A 492 -37.32 57.41 -20.39
CA GLY A 492 -36.60 57.29 -21.66
C GLY A 492 -35.52 58.39 -21.79
N ALA A 493 -34.41 58.09 -22.49
CA ALA A 493 -33.22 58.92 -22.76
C ALA A 493 -32.10 58.97 -21.69
N ASP A 494 -30.93 58.52 -22.14
CA ASP A 494 -29.57 59.08 -21.99
C ASP A 494 -28.83 59.05 -20.63
N GLU A 495 -27.60 59.58 -20.63
CA GLU A 495 -26.40 59.04 -19.93
C GLU A 495 -25.97 59.80 -18.64
N ASP A 496 -24.88 59.29 -18.03
CA ASP A 496 -23.96 59.89 -17.05
C ASP A 496 -24.39 60.21 -15.59
N ASP A 497 -23.89 59.33 -14.71
CA ASP A 497 -22.99 59.59 -13.57
C ASP A 497 -23.47 60.24 -12.23
N GLU A 498 -22.65 60.01 -11.20
CA GLU A 498 -22.57 60.63 -9.86
C GLU A 498 -23.86 60.70 -8.97
N LYS A 499 -23.87 59.85 -7.93
CA LYS A 499 -24.16 60.12 -6.50
C LYS A 499 -25.06 61.32 -6.10
N GLU A 500 -25.95 61.13 -5.11
CA GLU A 500 -25.71 61.62 -3.71
C GLU A 500 -26.80 61.27 -2.64
N TRP A 501 -26.33 61.15 -1.39
CA TRP A 501 -26.93 61.30 -0.03
C TRP A 501 -28.24 60.62 0.48
N GLY A 502 -28.19 60.22 1.77
CA GLY A 502 -29.31 59.87 2.67
C GLY A 502 -29.49 58.35 2.88
N ASP A 503 -28.86 57.64 3.82
CA ASP A 503 -28.29 57.94 5.16
C ASP A 503 -29.31 58.34 6.26
N ASP A 504 -29.36 57.70 7.45
CA ASP A 504 -29.10 56.26 7.77
C ASP A 504 -30.19 55.72 8.74
N GLU A 505 -30.09 55.51 10.07
CA GLU A 505 -29.02 55.47 11.10
C GLU A 505 -29.61 54.71 12.33
N GLU A 506 -28.98 53.78 13.06
CA GLU A 506 -27.79 52.94 12.78
C GLU A 506 -28.27 51.45 12.75
N GLU A 507 -27.88 50.39 13.48
CA GLU A 507 -26.90 50.10 14.55
C GLU A 507 -25.81 49.12 14.07
N GLN A 508 -24.58 49.31 14.58
CA GLN A 508 -23.41 48.47 14.30
C GLN A 508 -23.24 47.35 15.36
N PRO A 509 -22.29 46.41 15.13
CA PRO A 509 -21.14 46.41 16.05
C PRO A 509 -19.86 46.98 15.42
N SER A 510 -19.20 47.89 16.13
CA SER A 510 -18.14 48.73 15.59
C SER A 510 -16.76 48.06 15.49
N LYS A 511 -16.19 48.08 14.27
CA LYS A 511 -14.79 48.48 13.92
C LYS A 511 -13.62 47.72 14.62
N ARG A 512 -12.82 46.93 13.86
CA ARG A 512 -11.52 47.29 13.18
C ARG A 512 -10.32 47.44 14.17
N ARG A 513 -9.05 47.13 13.84
CA ARG A 513 -8.40 46.87 12.53
C ARG A 513 -7.13 45.98 12.66
N ARG A 514 -6.68 45.41 11.54
CA ARG A 514 -5.36 44.81 11.23
C ARG A 514 -4.22 45.86 11.42
N VAL A 515 -2.97 45.51 11.79
CA VAL A 515 -1.81 45.11 10.93
C VAL A 515 -0.62 44.56 11.75
N GLU A 516 0.26 43.82 11.05
CA GLU A 516 1.42 42.98 11.38
C GLU A 516 2.55 43.47 12.34
N ASN A 517 3.40 42.48 12.74
CA ASN A 517 4.82 42.52 13.16
C ASN A 517 5.29 43.24 14.45
N SER A 518 5.81 42.45 15.43
CA SER A 518 7.24 42.39 15.85
C SER A 518 7.45 41.64 17.18
N ILE A 519 8.68 41.14 17.43
CA ILE A 519 9.11 40.44 18.67
C ILE A 519 9.91 41.43 19.56
N PRO A 520 9.73 41.44 20.90
CA PRO A 520 10.87 41.11 21.77
C PRO A 520 10.55 40.33 23.07
N ALA A 521 11.44 39.35 23.33
CA ALA A 521 11.87 38.68 24.57
C ALA A 521 11.26 38.91 25.99
N ALA A 522 11.16 37.77 26.71
CA ALA A 522 11.49 37.53 28.15
C ALA A 522 10.64 38.14 29.30
N GLY A 523 10.57 37.45 30.47
CA GLY A 523 10.05 38.03 31.72
C GLY A 523 9.28 37.12 32.71
N GLU A 524 9.96 36.13 33.29
CA GLU A 524 9.76 35.43 34.59
C GLU A 524 8.53 35.62 35.55
N THR A 525 8.14 34.48 36.17
CA THR A 525 7.73 34.27 37.61
C THR A 525 6.32 34.52 38.19
N GLN A 526 5.66 33.40 38.54
CA GLN A 526 5.15 32.96 39.89
C GLN A 526 3.85 33.49 40.58
N ASN A 527 3.09 32.50 41.12
CA ASN A 527 2.34 32.45 42.41
C ASN A 527 1.02 33.28 42.58
N VAL A 528 -0.01 32.89 43.37
CA VAL A 528 -0.40 31.62 44.06
C VAL A 528 -1.91 31.65 44.47
N GLU A 529 -2.61 30.49 44.43
CA GLU A 529 -3.94 30.16 45.07
C GLU A 529 -5.17 31.07 44.72
N VAL A 530 -6.46 30.80 45.02
CA VAL A 530 -7.23 29.83 45.84
C VAL A 530 -8.48 29.34 45.06
N ALA A 531 -9.08 28.17 45.38
CA ALA A 531 -10.32 27.62 44.78
C ALA A 531 -11.50 27.57 45.80
N PRO A 532 -12.80 27.48 45.41
CA PRO A 532 -13.39 26.24 44.83
C PRO A 532 -14.48 26.44 43.73
N GLY A 533 -15.01 25.34 43.18
CA GLY A 533 -16.02 25.31 42.07
C GLY A 533 -17.50 25.29 42.50
N PRO A 534 -18.46 24.60 41.81
CA PRO A 534 -18.26 23.45 40.90
C PRO A 534 -19.10 23.40 39.58
N ALA A 535 -18.83 22.35 38.78
CA ALA A 535 -19.73 21.63 37.85
C ALA A 535 -20.26 22.32 36.57
N GLY A 536 -19.83 21.78 35.42
CA GLY A 536 -20.48 21.97 34.10
C GLY A 536 -19.82 21.08 33.03
N LYS A 537 -20.57 20.16 32.40
CA LYS A 537 -20.01 19.20 31.42
C LYS A 537 -20.01 19.77 30.00
N CYS A 538 -18.89 19.66 29.29
CA CYS A 538 -18.86 19.69 27.82
C CYS A 538 -18.90 18.25 27.27
N ALA A 539 -19.48 18.07 26.08
CA ALA A 539 -19.56 16.78 25.41
C ALA A 539 -18.75 16.80 24.11
N ALA A 540 -17.99 15.73 23.86
CA ALA A 540 -17.37 15.47 22.56
C ALA A 540 -18.42 14.94 21.55
N VAL A 541 -18.07 14.99 20.27
CA VAL A 541 -18.86 14.41 19.17
C VAL A 541 -18.01 13.31 18.53
N ASP A 542 -18.57 12.10 18.45
CA ASP A 542 -17.93 10.96 17.78
C ASP A 542 -18.87 10.31 16.75
N VAL A 543 -18.27 9.53 15.85
CA VAL A 543 -18.89 8.99 14.64
C VAL A 543 -18.91 7.46 14.70
N GLU A 544 -20.03 6.84 14.30
CA GLU A 544 -20.15 5.37 14.18
C GLU A 544 -20.79 4.91 12.85
N PRO A 545 -20.59 3.64 12.43
CA PRO A 545 -20.59 3.24 11.01
C PRO A 545 -21.78 2.33 10.60
N PRO A 546 -21.93 1.96 9.30
CA PRO A 546 -23.21 1.47 8.77
C PRO A 546 -23.39 -0.06 8.75
N SER A 547 -24.47 -0.56 9.35
CA SER A 547 -25.05 -1.88 8.98
C SER A 547 -26.53 -2.05 9.40
N LYS A 548 -27.43 -2.23 8.41
CA LYS A 548 -28.74 -2.95 8.43
C LYS A 548 -29.70 -2.47 7.31
N GLN A 549 -29.45 -2.89 6.06
CA GLN A 549 -30.40 -2.74 4.94
C GLN A 549 -30.62 -4.04 4.14
N LYS A 550 -30.71 -5.18 4.85
CA LYS A 550 -31.35 -6.40 4.36
C LYS A 550 -32.40 -6.82 5.40
N GLU A 551 -33.69 -6.73 5.02
CA GLU A 551 -34.81 -7.62 5.43
C GLU A 551 -36.19 -7.00 5.15
N LYS A 552 -36.42 -5.71 5.47
CA LYS A 552 -37.73 -5.04 5.26
C LYS A 552 -37.99 -4.62 3.81
N ALA A 553 -38.04 -5.59 2.89
CA ALA A 553 -38.33 -5.40 1.47
C ALA A 553 -39.22 -6.51 0.85
N ALA A 554 -39.96 -7.27 1.67
CA ALA A 554 -40.69 -8.47 1.24
C ALA A 554 -42.18 -8.25 0.89
N SER A 555 -42.80 -7.15 1.29
CA SER A 555 -44.22 -6.83 1.05
C SER A 555 -44.40 -5.58 0.16
N LEU A 556 -45.57 -5.45 -0.47
CA LEU A 556 -45.91 -4.46 -1.52
C LEU A 556 -45.14 -4.63 -2.84
N LYS A 557 -45.42 -5.73 -3.56
CA LYS A 557 -45.17 -5.80 -5.00
C LYS A 557 -46.35 -5.14 -5.74
N ARG A 558 -46.09 -4.10 -6.53
CA ARG A 558 -46.92 -3.76 -7.69
C ARG A 558 -46.40 -4.55 -8.88
N ASP A 559 -47.28 -5.17 -9.65
CA ASP A 559 -46.88 -5.82 -10.90
C ASP A 559 -46.51 -4.76 -11.95
N MET A 560 -45.24 -4.73 -12.30
CA MET A 560 -44.76 -4.31 -13.61
C MET A 560 -44.06 -5.52 -14.25
N PRO A 561 -44.12 -5.70 -15.58
CA PRO A 561 -43.45 -6.81 -16.25
C PRO A 561 -41.96 -6.84 -15.93
N LYS A 562 -41.48 -7.93 -15.33
CA LYS A 562 -40.04 -8.24 -15.28
C LYS A 562 -39.57 -8.64 -16.67
N VAL A 563 -39.22 -7.64 -17.49
CA VAL A 563 -38.47 -7.87 -18.73
C VAL A 563 -37.13 -8.49 -18.33
N LEU A 564 -36.91 -9.75 -18.73
CA LEU A 564 -35.65 -10.45 -18.48
C LEU A 564 -34.52 -9.79 -19.27
N HIS A 565 -33.30 -9.82 -18.70
CA HIS A 565 -32.11 -9.30 -19.36
C HIS A 565 -31.66 -10.29 -20.44
N ASP A 566 -31.82 -9.90 -21.70
CA ASP A 566 -31.37 -10.65 -22.86
C ASP A 566 -29.92 -10.27 -23.19
N SER A 567 -28.96 -11.06 -22.68
CA SER A 567 -27.53 -10.82 -22.90
C SER A 567 -27.06 -11.06 -24.33
N SER A 568 -27.94 -11.44 -25.28
CA SER A 568 -27.60 -11.44 -26.71
C SER A 568 -27.56 -10.02 -27.30
N LYS A 569 -28.09 -9.03 -26.56
CA LYS A 569 -28.25 -7.63 -26.99
C LYS A 569 -27.28 -6.64 -26.33
N ASP A 570 -26.27 -7.13 -25.62
CA ASP A 570 -25.33 -6.27 -24.87
C ASP A 570 -24.51 -5.36 -25.82
N SER A 571 -24.17 -5.82 -27.02
CA SER A 571 -23.44 -5.02 -28.03
C SER A 571 -24.27 -3.89 -28.66
N ILE A 572 -25.61 -4.01 -28.67
CA ILE A 572 -26.52 -2.98 -29.20
C ILE A 572 -27.17 -2.13 -28.10
N THR A 573 -26.80 -2.34 -26.84
CA THR A 573 -27.38 -1.65 -25.68
C THR A 573 -26.34 -0.82 -24.94
N VAL A 574 -26.66 0.43 -24.63
CA VAL A 574 -25.83 1.28 -23.73
C VAL A 574 -26.53 1.54 -22.40
N PHE A 575 -25.73 1.63 -21.34
CA PHE A 575 -26.14 2.03 -20.01
C PHE A 575 -25.86 3.53 -19.81
N VAL A 576 -26.89 4.29 -19.44
CA VAL A 576 -26.83 5.75 -19.26
C VAL A 576 -27.14 6.09 -17.81
N SER A 577 -26.29 6.87 -17.15
CA SER A 577 -26.39 7.15 -15.70
C SER A 577 -26.04 8.60 -15.32
N ASN A 578 -26.15 8.93 -14.03
CA ASN A 578 -26.03 10.27 -13.45
C ASN A 578 -27.09 11.29 -13.92
N LEU A 579 -28.19 10.78 -14.50
CA LEU A 579 -29.36 11.57 -14.85
C LEU A 579 -30.03 12.12 -13.57
N PRO A 580 -30.68 13.30 -13.61
CA PRO A 580 -31.31 13.86 -12.42
C PRO A 580 -32.54 13.04 -12.00
N TYR A 581 -32.58 12.65 -10.72
CA TYR A 581 -33.70 11.91 -10.10
C TYR A 581 -35.06 12.64 -10.20
N SER A 582 -35.05 13.95 -10.47
CA SER A 582 -36.24 14.78 -10.70
C SER A 582 -36.72 14.82 -12.15
N MET A 583 -36.11 14.05 -13.06
CA MET A 583 -36.50 14.00 -14.47
C MET A 583 -37.86 13.31 -14.64
N GLN A 584 -38.88 14.12 -14.88
CA GLN A 584 -40.16 13.65 -15.42
C GLN A 584 -39.97 13.25 -16.89
N GLU A 585 -40.61 12.14 -17.29
CA GLU A 585 -40.63 11.56 -18.65
C GLU A 585 -39.22 11.40 -19.28
N PRO A 586 -38.33 10.61 -18.65
CA PRO A 586 -36.94 10.44 -19.08
C PRO A 586 -36.81 9.77 -20.46
N ASP A 587 -37.75 8.92 -20.85
CA ASP A 587 -37.81 8.31 -22.18
C ASP A 587 -38.08 9.35 -23.28
N ALA A 588 -39.08 10.21 -23.08
CA ALA A 588 -39.41 11.29 -24.01
C ALA A 588 -38.29 12.33 -24.14
N LYS A 589 -37.56 12.61 -23.05
CA LYS A 589 -36.43 13.57 -23.06
C LYS A 589 -35.13 13.01 -23.62
N LEU A 590 -34.86 11.72 -23.45
CA LEU A 590 -33.61 11.10 -23.90
C LEU A 590 -33.69 10.61 -25.35
N ARG A 591 -34.88 10.26 -25.85
CA ARG A 591 -35.08 9.81 -27.24
C ARG A 591 -34.49 10.78 -28.28
N PRO A 592 -34.78 12.10 -28.28
CA PRO A 592 -34.19 13.03 -29.24
C PRO A 592 -32.68 13.21 -29.12
N LEU A 593 -32.10 12.92 -27.94
CA LEU A 593 -30.64 13.01 -27.73
C LEU A 593 -29.90 11.79 -28.29
N PHE A 594 -30.55 10.62 -28.35
CA PHE A 594 -29.97 9.38 -28.87
C PHE A 594 -30.39 9.06 -30.31
N GLU A 595 -31.51 9.59 -30.81
CA GLU A 595 -31.87 9.51 -32.24
C GLU A 595 -30.81 10.17 -33.14
N ALA A 596 -30.05 11.15 -32.61
CA ALA A 596 -28.87 11.73 -33.26
C ALA A 596 -27.68 10.75 -33.41
N CYS A 597 -27.69 9.61 -32.71
CA CYS A 597 -26.71 8.52 -32.83
C CYS A 597 -27.24 7.32 -33.64
N GLY A 598 -28.51 7.35 -34.07
CA GLY A 598 -29.15 6.31 -34.89
C GLY A 598 -30.49 5.83 -34.35
N GLU A 599 -31.03 4.77 -34.97
CA GLU A 599 -32.41 4.32 -34.73
C GLU A 599 -32.56 3.65 -33.35
N VAL A 600 -33.20 4.36 -32.42
CA VAL A 600 -33.47 3.91 -31.04
C VAL A 600 -34.68 2.98 -31.00
N VAL A 601 -34.44 1.71 -30.67
CA VAL A 601 -35.49 0.67 -30.55
C VAL A 601 -36.25 0.83 -29.24
N GLN A 602 -35.55 0.95 -28.11
CA GLN A 602 -36.19 1.08 -26.80
C GLN A 602 -35.33 1.88 -25.81
N ILE A 603 -35.97 2.76 -25.04
CA ILE A 603 -35.38 3.35 -23.81
C ILE A 603 -36.08 2.72 -22.61
N ARG A 604 -35.30 2.15 -21.70
CA ARG A 604 -35.75 1.48 -20.47
C ARG A 604 -35.27 2.27 -19.24
N PRO A 605 -36.00 3.32 -18.81
CA PRO A 605 -35.70 4.02 -17.57
C PRO A 605 -36.00 3.14 -16.35
N ILE A 606 -35.10 3.12 -15.37
CA ILE A 606 -35.27 2.28 -14.19
C ILE A 606 -35.83 3.10 -13.02
N PHE A 607 -37.00 2.71 -12.55
CA PHE A 607 -37.66 3.26 -11.38
C PHE A 607 -37.40 2.41 -10.13
N SER A 608 -37.57 3.01 -8.97
CA SER A 608 -37.48 2.36 -7.67
C SER A 608 -38.81 1.71 -7.30
N ASN A 609 -38.81 0.82 -6.31
CA ASN A 609 -40.01 0.10 -5.84
C ASN A 609 -41.13 1.05 -5.33
N ARG A 610 -40.80 2.33 -5.07
CA ARG A 610 -41.74 3.40 -4.67
C ARG A 610 -42.28 4.23 -5.85
N GLY A 611 -41.72 4.07 -7.06
CA GLY A 611 -42.07 4.83 -8.27
C GLY A 611 -41.02 5.86 -8.71
N ASP A 612 -40.08 6.24 -7.84
CA ASP A 612 -39.09 7.29 -8.13
C ASP A 612 -38.05 6.86 -9.17
N PHE A 613 -37.69 7.74 -10.11
CA PHE A 613 -36.66 7.46 -11.12
C PHE A 613 -35.28 7.31 -10.47
N ARG A 614 -34.53 6.24 -10.77
CA ARG A 614 -33.22 5.95 -10.16
C ARG A 614 -32.02 6.67 -10.81
N GLY A 615 -32.26 7.61 -11.73
CA GLY A 615 -31.19 8.39 -12.37
C GLY A 615 -30.34 7.61 -13.38
N TYR A 616 -30.85 6.48 -13.88
CA TYR A 616 -30.24 5.70 -14.96
C TYR A 616 -31.27 4.97 -15.84
N CYS A 617 -30.88 4.69 -17.08
CA CYS A 617 -31.66 3.95 -18.06
C CYS A 617 -30.77 3.09 -18.96
N TYR A 618 -31.38 2.17 -19.69
CA TYR A 618 -30.74 1.43 -20.78
C TYR A 618 -31.34 1.88 -22.11
N VAL A 619 -30.51 2.08 -23.13
CA VAL A 619 -30.93 2.46 -24.48
C VAL A 619 -30.50 1.36 -25.44
N GLU A 620 -31.48 0.73 -26.09
CA GLU A 620 -31.30 -0.34 -27.08
C GLU A 620 -31.42 0.27 -28.49
N PHE A 621 -30.37 0.11 -29.29
CA PHE A 621 -30.29 0.57 -30.68
C PHE A 621 -30.52 -0.58 -31.66
N LYS A 622 -30.78 -0.22 -32.92
CA LYS A 622 -30.92 -1.18 -34.03
C LYS A 622 -29.58 -1.69 -34.58
N GLU A 623 -28.52 -0.90 -34.45
CA GLU A 623 -27.16 -1.22 -34.92
C GLU A 623 -26.11 -1.02 -33.82
N GLU A 624 -25.10 -1.90 -33.78
CA GLU A 624 -23.93 -1.80 -32.90
C GLU A 624 -23.12 -0.51 -33.15
N LYS A 625 -23.10 -0.01 -34.40
CA LYS A 625 -22.47 1.28 -34.75
C LYS A 625 -23.09 2.46 -34.00
N SER A 626 -24.42 2.44 -33.81
CA SER A 626 -25.13 3.47 -33.04
C SER A 626 -24.85 3.37 -31.54
N ALA A 627 -24.68 2.16 -31.02
CA ALA A 627 -24.23 1.96 -29.63
C ALA A 627 -22.80 2.50 -29.43
N LEU A 628 -21.89 2.31 -30.39
CA LEU A 628 -20.54 2.91 -30.35
C LEU A 628 -20.59 4.45 -30.39
N GLN A 629 -21.36 5.05 -31.30
CA GLN A 629 -21.54 6.52 -31.35
C GLN A 629 -22.19 7.08 -30.07
N ALA A 630 -23.09 6.33 -29.42
CA ALA A 630 -23.67 6.73 -28.14
C ALA A 630 -22.63 6.74 -26.98
N LEU A 631 -21.55 5.95 -27.05
CA LEU A 631 -20.47 6.00 -26.05
C LEU A 631 -19.64 7.29 -26.14
N GLU A 632 -19.56 7.92 -27.32
CA GLU A 632 -18.89 9.22 -27.51
C GLU A 632 -19.64 10.38 -26.84
N MET A 633 -20.89 10.16 -26.42
CA MET A 633 -21.73 11.13 -25.73
C MET A 633 -21.57 11.10 -24.19
N ASP A 634 -20.54 10.45 -23.66
CA ASP A 634 -20.15 10.58 -22.24
C ASP A 634 -19.95 12.05 -21.86
N ARG A 635 -20.38 12.42 -20.64
CA ARG A 635 -20.29 13.77 -20.03
C ARG A 635 -21.10 14.89 -20.66
N LYS A 636 -21.89 14.63 -21.72
CA LYS A 636 -22.79 15.65 -22.28
C LYS A 636 -23.77 16.17 -21.21
N SER A 637 -23.94 17.49 -21.14
CA SER A 637 -24.73 18.14 -20.08
C SER A 637 -26.24 18.01 -20.33
N VAL A 638 -26.94 17.29 -19.45
CA VAL A 638 -28.39 17.12 -19.44
C VAL A 638 -28.95 17.72 -18.15
N GLU A 639 -29.84 18.71 -18.27
CA GLU A 639 -30.45 19.44 -17.14
C GLU A 639 -29.43 19.92 -16.08
N GLY A 640 -28.21 20.30 -16.52
CA GLY A 640 -27.13 20.79 -15.65
C GLY A 640 -26.29 19.70 -14.96
N ARG A 641 -26.37 18.44 -15.41
CA ARG A 641 -25.48 17.35 -14.98
C ARG A 641 -24.81 16.67 -16.18
N PRO A 642 -23.53 16.25 -16.09
CA PRO A 642 -22.96 15.36 -17.08
C PRO A 642 -23.65 14.00 -17.00
N MET A 643 -24.28 13.56 -18.10
CA MET A 643 -24.69 12.16 -18.25
C MET A 643 -23.44 11.29 -18.37
N PHE A 644 -23.48 10.05 -17.88
CA PHE A 644 -22.40 9.09 -18.17
C PHE A 644 -22.94 7.94 -19.02
N VAL A 645 -22.28 7.63 -20.12
CA VAL A 645 -22.66 6.54 -21.03
C VAL A 645 -21.60 5.43 -20.96
N SER A 646 -22.03 4.17 -20.97
CA SER A 646 -21.15 3.01 -20.85
C SER A 646 -21.76 1.79 -21.57
N PRO A 647 -20.95 0.79 -21.95
CA PRO A 647 -21.48 -0.44 -22.55
C PRO A 647 -22.45 -1.16 -21.59
N CYS A 648 -23.46 -1.83 -22.13
CA CYS A 648 -24.22 -2.79 -21.33
C CYS A 648 -23.35 -4.03 -21.08
N VAL A 649 -23.29 -4.50 -19.83
CA VAL A 649 -22.54 -5.70 -19.45
C VAL A 649 -23.29 -6.42 -18.33
N ASP A 650 -23.60 -7.69 -18.54
CA ASP A 650 -24.17 -8.58 -17.52
C ASP A 650 -23.20 -8.78 -16.33
N LYS A 651 -23.53 -8.12 -15.21
CA LYS A 651 -22.77 -8.19 -13.95
C LYS A 651 -22.80 -9.57 -13.29
N SER A 652 -23.69 -10.48 -13.72
CA SER A 652 -23.68 -11.87 -13.23
C SER A 652 -22.59 -12.72 -13.89
N LYS A 653 -22.10 -12.31 -15.07
CA LYS A 653 -21.06 -13.02 -15.83
C LYS A 653 -19.68 -12.41 -15.67
N ASN A 654 -19.59 -11.08 -15.54
CA ASN A 654 -18.32 -10.36 -15.32
C ASN A 654 -18.37 -9.53 -14.01
N PRO A 655 -18.16 -10.15 -12.83
CA PRO A 655 -18.19 -9.44 -11.54
C PRO A 655 -17.08 -8.37 -11.41
N ASP A 656 -15.92 -8.59 -12.05
CA ASP A 656 -14.79 -7.66 -12.01
C ASP A 656 -14.88 -6.49 -13.02
N PHE A 657 -15.96 -6.37 -13.79
CA PHE A 657 -16.11 -5.31 -14.79
C PHE A 657 -16.33 -3.93 -14.15
N LYS A 658 -15.23 -3.28 -13.79
CA LYS A 658 -15.19 -1.89 -13.34
C LYS A 658 -15.58 -0.97 -14.51
N VAL A 659 -16.88 -0.63 -14.58
CA VAL A 659 -17.51 0.26 -15.58
C VAL A 659 -16.82 1.63 -15.73
N PHE A 660 -15.97 2.02 -14.77
CA PHE A 660 -15.22 3.27 -14.78
C PHE A 660 -13.92 3.16 -15.61
N ARG A 661 -14.03 3.25 -16.94
CA ARG A 661 -12.88 3.33 -17.86
C ARG A 661 -11.99 4.53 -17.55
N TYR A 662 -10.86 4.28 -16.88
CA TYR A 662 -9.59 4.96 -17.12
C TYR A 662 -8.51 3.88 -17.18
N SER A 663 -7.58 4.00 -18.11
CA SER A 663 -6.39 3.15 -18.06
C SER A 663 -5.52 3.60 -16.88
N THR A 664 -4.90 2.65 -16.18
CA THR A 664 -3.85 2.93 -15.21
C THR A 664 -2.47 3.05 -15.86
N SER A 665 -2.40 2.98 -17.20
CA SER A 665 -1.18 3.26 -17.98
C SER A 665 -0.94 4.76 -18.12
N LEU A 666 0.33 5.17 -18.22
CA LEU A 666 0.73 6.57 -18.36
C LEU A 666 0.37 7.15 -19.74
N GLU A 667 -0.65 8.02 -19.78
CA GLU A 667 -1.19 8.63 -21.01
C GLU A 667 -0.31 9.82 -21.47
N LYS A 668 0.81 9.53 -22.15
CA LYS A 668 1.90 10.46 -22.55
C LYS A 668 1.54 11.82 -23.20
N HIS A 669 0.29 12.06 -23.59
CA HIS A 669 -0.17 13.29 -24.25
C HIS A 669 -1.31 13.99 -23.50
N LYS A 670 -1.39 13.81 -22.17
CA LYS A 670 -2.48 14.31 -21.34
C LYS A 670 -1.94 14.86 -20.03
N LEU A 671 -2.08 16.17 -19.84
CA LEU A 671 -1.67 16.87 -18.62
C LEU A 671 -2.81 16.87 -17.60
N PHE A 672 -2.47 16.75 -16.32
CA PHE A 672 -3.41 16.91 -15.21
C PHE A 672 -3.08 18.21 -14.46
N ILE A 673 -3.97 19.19 -14.54
CA ILE A 673 -3.78 20.52 -13.94
C ILE A 673 -4.56 20.58 -12.62
N SER A 674 -3.84 20.62 -11.49
CA SER A 674 -4.39 20.69 -10.13
C SER A 674 -4.23 22.07 -9.50
N GLY A 675 -5.08 22.41 -8.52
CA GLY A 675 -5.00 23.68 -7.80
C GLY A 675 -5.74 24.86 -8.46
N LEU A 676 -6.56 24.58 -9.48
CA LEU A 676 -7.37 25.59 -10.16
C LEU A 676 -8.46 26.17 -9.23
N PRO A 677 -8.76 27.49 -9.29
CA PRO A 677 -9.85 28.08 -8.54
C PRO A 677 -11.22 27.46 -8.88
N PHE A 678 -12.10 27.28 -7.89
CA PHE A 678 -13.45 26.73 -8.10
C PHE A 678 -14.38 27.58 -8.99
N SER A 679 -13.94 28.77 -9.41
CA SER A 679 -14.59 29.65 -10.38
C SER A 679 -14.11 29.44 -11.82
N CYS A 680 -13.00 28.72 -12.04
CA CYS A 680 -12.39 28.55 -13.35
C CYS A 680 -13.30 27.75 -14.30
N THR A 681 -13.56 28.34 -15.46
CA THR A 681 -14.40 27.80 -16.53
C THR A 681 -13.59 26.91 -17.48
N LYS A 682 -14.25 26.19 -18.39
CA LYS A 682 -13.53 25.39 -19.40
C LYS A 682 -12.79 26.33 -20.36
N GLU A 683 -13.47 27.41 -20.71
CA GLU A 683 -13.12 28.38 -21.73
C GLU A 683 -11.86 29.18 -21.34
N GLU A 684 -11.76 29.62 -20.09
CA GLU A 684 -10.54 30.25 -19.54
C GLU A 684 -9.34 29.30 -19.58
N LEU A 685 -9.54 28.02 -19.23
CA LEU A 685 -8.45 27.03 -19.23
C LEU A 685 -8.01 26.68 -20.66
N GLU A 686 -8.92 26.72 -21.62
CA GLU A 686 -8.65 26.46 -23.03
C GLU A 686 -7.79 27.56 -23.66
N GLU A 687 -8.09 28.85 -23.42
CA GLU A 687 -7.22 29.95 -23.86
C GLU A 687 -5.82 29.90 -23.21
N ILE A 688 -5.72 29.57 -21.90
CA ILE A 688 -4.43 29.40 -21.22
C ILE A 688 -3.61 28.27 -21.87
N CYS A 689 -4.22 27.11 -22.12
CA CYS A 689 -3.50 25.97 -22.70
C CYS A 689 -3.14 26.20 -24.18
N LYS A 690 -3.98 26.90 -24.93
CA LYS A 690 -3.81 27.26 -26.34
C LYS A 690 -2.61 28.18 -26.60
N ALA A 691 -2.20 28.99 -25.62
CA ALA A 691 -0.96 29.77 -25.67
C ALA A 691 0.31 28.89 -25.69
N HIS A 692 0.21 27.62 -25.24
CA HIS A 692 1.34 26.70 -25.12
C HIS A 692 1.27 25.48 -26.05
N GLY A 693 0.19 25.28 -26.82
CA GLY A 693 0.11 24.21 -27.81
C GLY A 693 -1.30 23.94 -28.36
N THR A 694 -1.40 23.02 -29.32
CA THR A 694 -2.67 22.61 -29.92
C THR A 694 -3.40 21.59 -29.03
N VAL A 695 -4.38 22.06 -28.26
CA VAL A 695 -5.22 21.23 -27.39
C VAL A 695 -6.16 20.36 -28.23
N LYS A 696 -6.17 19.03 -27.99
CA LYS A 696 -7.08 18.08 -28.69
C LYS A 696 -8.42 17.87 -27.98
N ASP A 697 -8.41 17.86 -26.65
CA ASP A 697 -9.58 17.87 -25.77
C ASP A 697 -9.18 18.56 -24.46
N LEU A 698 -10.15 19.22 -23.81
CA LEU A 698 -9.98 19.82 -22.50
C LEU A 698 -11.16 19.46 -21.61
N ARG A 699 -10.83 18.83 -20.49
CA ARG A 699 -11.80 18.21 -19.58
C ARG A 699 -11.60 18.70 -18.15
N LEU A 700 -12.48 19.61 -17.72
CA LEU A 700 -12.61 19.96 -16.31
C LEU A 700 -13.11 18.74 -15.51
N VAL A 701 -12.45 18.42 -14.40
CA VAL A 701 -12.94 17.34 -13.51
C VAL A 701 -14.07 17.91 -12.66
N THR A 702 -15.29 17.42 -12.89
CA THR A 702 -16.47 17.81 -12.11
C THR A 702 -16.93 16.70 -11.17
N ASN A 703 -17.39 17.11 -9.99
CA ASN A 703 -18.11 16.28 -9.03
C ASN A 703 -19.48 15.86 -9.59
N ARG A 704 -20.12 14.83 -9.02
CA ARG A 704 -21.43 14.30 -9.47
C ARG A 704 -22.57 15.34 -9.57
N ALA A 705 -22.41 16.50 -8.93
CA ALA A 705 -23.33 17.63 -8.97
C ALA A 705 -22.97 18.72 -10.01
N GLY A 706 -22.04 18.46 -10.94
CA GLY A 706 -21.66 19.38 -12.02
C GLY A 706 -20.67 20.49 -11.64
N LYS A 707 -20.32 20.63 -10.36
CA LYS A 707 -19.30 21.59 -9.89
C LYS A 707 -17.87 21.10 -10.16
N PRO A 708 -16.87 21.99 -10.36
CA PRO A 708 -15.46 21.62 -10.33
C PRO A 708 -15.08 20.82 -9.07
N LYS A 709 -13.99 20.05 -9.16
CA LYS A 709 -13.43 19.25 -8.06
C LYS A 709 -12.00 19.67 -7.75
#